data_AF-A0AA44R7D1-F1
#
_entry.id   AF-A0AA44R7D1-F1
#
_cell.length_a   1.000
_cell.length_b   1.000
_cell.length_c   1.000
_cell.angle_alpha   90.00
_cell.angle_beta   90.00
_cell.angle_gamma   90.00
#
_symmetry.space_group_name_H-M   'P 1'
#
loop_
_entity.id
_entity.type
_entity.pdbx_description
1 polymer ?
#
loop_
_entity_poly.entity_id
_entity_poly.type
_entity_poly.pdbx_seq_one_letter_code
_entity_poly.pdbx_strand_id
1 'polypeptide(L)'
;MNEAENIQIEIQGLIKNYIQTLNPIVNLTVETIEFTGKVSEKDIVIPDRLIELNINNISFLEKQEELHNLNNKLNEATLIESDGVLKQIQLDNSDDKENNSFTNFEKLNYLNYLEIEEDKYLLFYLTFTDFEDDTKEVFLNIPHFSFFRYVLGCIFKKCKDLGLNKLLEQNIDDSISSMGRDFINNLINRVCNEEGNENHNLYDELNVISTLNYEGQSISAKLLLIDEKIIEKHVRFVIKFDDVIAYKEHRKIRKLLEMTDDSIYLIGDNKHIYGLGNLRDLYNLKLKSINKVLLIDFLGKFEYKVKEIKIIHNIKDGKTKMDEIVHWFYKENNVLSVKHGKMELVENTFSEIRLKKSLQNIFYEYLSEKENKDTVKIDNKITNIIEVVKCAYSQKHGTIIVITTPEIAETEVERLKEQSIKINVIDTKESSYFRQVVEKITNIDGALYMDIDGHVHAIGVILDGYAKIGEGDSSRGARYNSALRYKNGDGIEGNCVIVVISEDGMIDIIPESEIEKQISELAKQISTLYDEGKFEEALELVTVLQDLNPRRPETFLSKARILVNIDGKLEDSLKAANCAIQLKEDSEQAHYLRSLIYIKLDKIENAVDDLKKGIEIKPTAASYTNLGDALVKLKSNEDAMDAYNNAIKLDEKYIRGYVRKVNLYIEQGEYEKALEVVKPIIGNREHDSFLYAMQGFIYKKLNKDEESIDSYRKAFKEYKNSSNNLTYKSTAFYNNFKIVCKKLLDSASIEGEKIEYQEWIEKCDQKLINNNS
;
A
#
# COMPACT_ATOMS: atom_id res chain seq x y z
N MET A 1 33.92 -10.01 -20.82
CA MET A 1 33.14 -10.15 -19.59
C MET A 1 33.30 -11.57 -19.14
N ASN A 2 33.80 -11.76 -17.93
CA ASN A 2 33.98 -13.09 -17.35
C ASN A 2 32.59 -13.72 -17.13
N GLU A 3 32.48 -15.04 -17.24
CA GLU A 3 31.23 -15.77 -16.99
C GLU A 3 30.65 -15.46 -15.58
N ALA A 4 31.54 -15.26 -14.61
CA ALA A 4 31.25 -14.78 -13.26
C ALA A 4 30.55 -13.40 -13.20
N GLU A 5 31.01 -12.42 -14.00
CA GLU A 5 30.43 -11.07 -14.03
C GLU A 5 29.01 -11.08 -14.62
N ASN A 6 28.77 -11.92 -15.64
CA ASN A 6 27.44 -12.09 -16.22
C ASN A 6 26.47 -12.72 -15.21
N ILE A 7 26.89 -13.81 -14.56
CA ILE A 7 26.10 -14.48 -13.51
C ILE A 7 25.77 -13.53 -12.37
N GLN A 8 26.73 -12.71 -11.94
CA GLN A 8 26.53 -11.69 -10.92
C GLN A 8 25.42 -10.72 -11.32
N ILE A 9 25.53 -10.06 -12.49
CA ILE A 9 24.58 -9.03 -12.95
C ILE A 9 23.16 -9.60 -13.04
N GLU A 10 23.03 -10.81 -13.60
CA GLU A 10 21.75 -11.49 -13.79
C GLU A 10 21.08 -11.87 -12.46
N ILE A 11 21.84 -12.41 -11.50
CA ILE A 11 21.32 -12.73 -10.15
C ILE A 11 20.93 -11.46 -9.39
N GLN A 12 21.75 -10.41 -9.47
CA GLN A 12 21.41 -9.12 -8.86
C GLN A 12 20.10 -8.55 -9.42
N GLY A 13 19.91 -8.64 -10.73
CA GLY A 13 18.68 -8.23 -11.42
C GLY A 13 17.46 -9.04 -10.95
N LEU A 14 17.60 -10.37 -10.89
CA LEU A 14 16.55 -11.26 -10.38
C LEU A 14 16.15 -10.88 -8.94
N ILE A 15 17.10 -10.84 -8.02
CA ILE A 15 16.83 -10.53 -6.61
C ILE A 15 16.07 -9.20 -6.49
N LYS A 16 16.53 -8.14 -7.18
CA LYS A 16 15.86 -6.83 -7.18
C LYS A 16 14.42 -6.93 -7.67
N ASN A 17 14.17 -7.65 -8.76
CA ASN A 17 12.83 -7.79 -9.31
C ASN A 17 11.89 -8.57 -8.38
N TYR A 18 12.37 -9.66 -7.76
CA TYR A 18 11.58 -10.40 -6.78
C TYR A 18 11.23 -9.54 -5.56
N ILE A 19 12.19 -8.78 -5.03
CA ILE A 19 11.96 -7.91 -3.87
C ILE A 19 10.95 -6.81 -4.20
N GLN A 20 11.09 -6.14 -5.34
CA GLN A 20 10.13 -5.12 -5.77
C GLN A 20 8.71 -5.66 -5.93
N THR A 21 8.58 -6.93 -6.34
CA THR A 21 7.28 -7.57 -6.48
C THR A 21 6.67 -7.89 -5.11
N LEU A 22 7.48 -8.33 -4.14
CA LEU A 22 7.03 -8.64 -2.77
C LEU A 22 6.73 -7.39 -1.93
N ASN A 23 7.58 -6.36 -2.05
CA ASN A 23 7.42 -5.06 -1.42
C ASN A 23 8.08 -4.00 -2.30
N PRO A 24 7.29 -3.13 -2.95
CA PRO A 24 7.81 -2.17 -3.92
C PRO A 24 8.51 -0.95 -3.33
N ILE A 25 8.42 -0.75 -2.01
CA ILE A 25 9.01 0.41 -1.32
C ILE A 25 10.42 0.09 -0.88
N VAL A 26 10.68 -1.18 -0.57
CA VAL A 26 11.97 -1.66 -0.12
C VAL A 26 13.03 -1.38 -1.19
N ASN A 27 14.03 -0.60 -0.80
CA ASN A 27 15.21 -0.38 -1.60
C ASN A 27 16.25 -1.47 -1.29
N LEU A 28 16.89 -1.97 -2.35
CA LEU A 28 17.91 -3.01 -2.27
C LEU A 28 19.17 -2.59 -3.00
N THR A 29 20.28 -2.52 -2.27
CA THR A 29 21.62 -2.50 -2.84
C THR A 29 22.23 -3.90 -2.71
N VAL A 30 22.87 -4.35 -3.78
CA VAL A 30 23.55 -5.65 -3.81
C VAL A 30 25.02 -5.39 -4.08
N GLU A 31 25.86 -5.65 -3.09
CA GLU A 31 27.30 -5.74 -3.27
C GLU A 31 27.68 -7.20 -3.49
N THR A 32 28.59 -7.46 -4.42
CA THR A 32 29.10 -8.81 -4.68
C THR A 32 30.61 -8.81 -4.54
N ILE A 33 31.12 -9.80 -3.82
CA ILE A 33 32.55 -9.94 -3.54
C ILE A 33 32.99 -11.32 -4.03
N GLU A 34 33.89 -11.34 -5.00
CA GLU A 34 34.51 -12.56 -5.50
C GLU A 34 35.63 -12.99 -4.53
N PHE A 35 35.66 -14.27 -4.19
CA PHE A 35 36.77 -14.84 -3.44
C PHE A 35 37.09 -16.26 -3.94
N THR A 36 38.36 -16.64 -3.82
CA THR A 36 38.89 -17.94 -4.26
C THR A 36 39.58 -18.63 -3.08
N GLY A 37 39.32 -19.92 -2.92
CA GLY A 37 39.95 -20.73 -1.87
C GLY A 37 39.19 -22.00 -1.55
N LYS A 38 39.94 -23.06 -1.20
CA LYS A 38 39.38 -24.28 -0.62
C LYS A 38 38.81 -23.95 0.73
N VAL A 39 37.48 -23.97 0.82
CA VAL A 39 36.73 -23.65 2.04
C VAL A 39 37.19 -24.50 3.23
N SER A 40 37.74 -25.69 2.96
CA SER A 40 38.27 -26.67 3.91
C SER A 40 39.67 -26.40 4.49
N GLU A 41 40.41 -25.38 4.02
CA GLU A 41 41.80 -25.12 4.41
C GLU A 41 41.95 -23.71 5.01
N LYS A 42 42.80 -23.57 6.03
CA LYS A 42 42.96 -22.36 6.87
C LYS A 42 43.43 -21.09 6.13
N ASP A 43 43.81 -21.20 4.86
CA ASP A 43 44.45 -20.13 4.09
C ASP A 43 43.49 -19.56 3.03
N ILE A 44 42.35 -19.01 3.49
CA ILE A 44 41.46 -18.21 2.63
C ILE A 44 41.96 -16.75 2.65
N VAL A 45 42.24 -16.19 1.47
CA VAL A 45 42.54 -14.76 1.33
C VAL A 45 41.22 -13.99 1.46
N ILE A 46 41.04 -13.29 2.58
CA ILE A 46 39.88 -12.42 2.82
C ILE A 46 40.08 -11.12 2.03
N PRO A 47 39.20 -10.76 1.07
CA PRO A 47 39.27 -9.46 0.41
C PRO A 47 39.11 -8.32 1.42
N ASP A 48 39.88 -7.22 1.25
CA ASP A 48 39.86 -6.06 2.15
C ASP A 48 38.44 -5.51 2.39
N ARG A 49 37.57 -5.61 1.37
CA ARG A 49 36.17 -5.18 1.44
C ARG A 49 35.33 -5.99 2.46
N LEU A 50 35.61 -7.28 2.68
CA LEU A 50 34.95 -8.05 3.73
C LEU A 50 35.40 -7.63 5.14
N ILE A 51 36.64 -7.18 5.26
CA ILE A 51 37.20 -6.64 6.51
C ILE A 51 36.56 -5.28 6.82
N GLU A 52 36.37 -4.42 5.81
CA GLU A 52 35.62 -3.16 5.94
C GLU A 52 34.16 -3.37 6.41
N LEU A 53 33.54 -4.47 6.00
CA LEU A 53 32.20 -4.88 6.43
C LEU A 53 32.20 -5.61 7.79
N ASN A 54 33.35 -5.72 8.48
CA ASN A 54 33.55 -6.47 9.72
C ASN A 54 33.22 -7.98 9.63
N ILE A 55 33.30 -8.57 8.44
CA ILE A 55 33.08 -10.01 8.18
C ILE A 55 34.42 -10.74 8.29
N ASN A 56 34.85 -11.03 9.53
CA ASN A 56 36.22 -11.52 9.81
C ASN A 56 36.37 -13.05 9.87
N ASN A 57 35.29 -13.81 9.72
CA ASN A 57 35.33 -15.27 9.82
C ASN A 57 34.66 -15.89 8.58
N ILE A 58 35.42 -16.53 7.69
CA ILE A 58 34.92 -17.17 6.46
C ILE A 58 34.61 -18.68 6.68
N SER A 59 34.88 -19.22 7.88
CA SER A 59 34.64 -20.64 8.20
C SER A 59 33.18 -21.11 8.05
N PHE A 60 32.23 -20.18 7.92
CA PHE A 60 30.80 -20.46 7.78
C PHE A 60 30.44 -21.14 6.44
N LEU A 61 31.26 -20.98 5.40
CA LEU A 61 31.02 -21.58 4.08
C LEU A 61 31.08 -23.12 4.11
N GLU A 62 31.70 -23.71 5.15
CA GLU A 62 31.78 -25.15 5.35
C GLU A 62 30.47 -25.77 5.88
N LYS A 63 29.58 -25.00 6.51
CA LYS A 63 28.43 -25.53 7.26
C LYS A 63 27.16 -24.71 7.07
N GLN A 64 26.16 -25.32 6.42
CA GLN A 64 24.81 -24.75 6.25
C GLN A 64 24.16 -24.31 7.59
N GLU A 65 24.44 -25.01 8.70
CA GLU A 65 23.92 -24.65 10.03
C GLU A 65 24.55 -23.36 10.61
N GLU A 66 25.79 -23.01 10.24
CA GLU A 66 26.46 -21.79 10.72
C GLU A 66 26.02 -20.54 9.95
N LEU A 67 25.61 -20.67 8.67
CA LEU A 67 24.98 -19.57 7.91
C LEU A 67 23.68 -19.08 8.54
N HIS A 68 22.90 -20.02 9.09
CA HIS A 68 21.66 -19.70 9.80
C HIS A 68 21.94 -18.90 11.08
N ASN A 69 22.96 -19.31 11.84
CA ASN A 69 23.41 -18.59 13.03
C ASN A 69 24.10 -17.25 12.72
N LEU A 70 24.81 -17.14 11.59
CA LEU A 70 25.45 -15.90 11.15
C LEU A 70 24.44 -14.89 10.59
N ASN A 71 23.42 -15.34 9.87
CA ASN A 71 22.30 -14.47 9.50
C ASN A 71 21.60 -13.93 10.75
N ASN A 72 21.47 -14.73 11.82
CA ASN A 72 20.93 -14.22 13.09
C ASN A 72 21.89 -13.21 13.73
N LYS A 73 23.19 -13.50 13.75
CA LYS A 73 24.22 -12.59 14.28
C LYS A 73 24.40 -11.30 13.47
N LEU A 74 24.36 -11.32 12.13
CA LEU A 74 24.50 -10.12 11.28
C LEU A 74 23.29 -9.20 11.40
N ASN A 75 22.10 -9.77 11.65
CA ASN A 75 20.90 -9.02 11.97
C ASN A 75 20.92 -8.44 13.39
N GLU A 76 21.68 -9.06 14.30
CA GLU A 76 21.98 -8.53 15.64
C GLU A 76 23.20 -7.57 15.66
N ALA A 77 24.12 -7.67 14.68
CA ALA A 77 25.43 -7.03 14.67
C ALA A 77 25.52 -5.70 13.89
N THR A 78 24.42 -5.00 13.65
CA THR A 78 24.45 -3.55 13.41
C THR A 78 24.73 -2.79 14.71
N LEU A 79 25.77 -3.20 15.42
CA LEU A 79 26.10 -2.70 16.73
C LEU A 79 27.59 -2.97 16.97
N ILE A 80 28.43 -2.10 16.42
CA ILE A 80 29.85 -2.06 16.77
C ILE A 80 30.22 -0.60 17.01
N GLU A 81 30.45 -0.25 18.27
CA GLU A 81 31.43 0.77 18.63
C GLU A 81 32.81 0.11 18.80
N SER A 82 33.82 0.92 18.50
CA SER A 82 35.22 0.61 18.29
C SER A 82 35.95 -0.05 19.46
N ASP A 83 37.03 -0.75 19.10
CA ASP A 83 38.15 -1.20 19.93
C ASP A 83 38.07 -2.61 20.53
N GLY A 84 38.08 -3.60 19.63
CA GLY A 84 39.22 -4.51 19.54
C GLY A 84 39.50 -5.49 20.70
N VAL A 85 38.54 -5.78 21.58
CA VAL A 85 38.65 -6.90 22.54
C VAL A 85 37.37 -7.73 22.56
N LEU A 86 37.44 -8.93 21.98
CA LEU A 86 36.46 -10.00 22.17
C LEU A 86 36.48 -10.45 23.64
N LYS A 87 35.56 -9.91 24.45
CA LYS A 87 35.08 -10.57 25.67
C LYS A 87 33.76 -11.26 25.34
N GLN A 88 33.67 -12.50 25.81
CA GLN A 88 32.61 -13.50 25.64
C GLN A 88 31.33 -13.01 26.36
N ILE A 89 30.54 -13.90 26.96
CA ILE A 89 29.84 -13.63 28.23
C ILE A 89 28.33 -13.33 28.11
N GLN A 90 27.56 -14.40 28.33
CA GLN A 90 26.44 -14.41 29.27
C GLN A 90 26.70 -13.43 30.42
N LEU A 91 26.05 -12.26 30.45
CA LEU A 91 26.10 -11.34 31.59
C LEU A 91 25.83 -12.14 32.87
N ASP A 92 26.89 -12.31 33.68
CA ASP A 92 26.77 -12.80 35.05
C ASP A 92 25.80 -11.88 35.80
N ASN A 93 24.94 -12.50 36.60
CA ASN A 93 24.11 -11.83 37.59
C ASN A 93 25.00 -11.08 38.58
N SER A 94 25.10 -9.77 38.44
CA SER A 94 25.36 -8.86 39.55
C SER A 94 24.87 -7.47 39.20
N ASP A 95 23.77 -7.10 39.86
CA ASP A 95 23.37 -5.77 40.32
C ASP A 95 23.67 -4.53 39.45
N ASP A 96 22.58 -3.82 39.14
CA ASP A 96 22.51 -2.35 38.96
C ASP A 96 23.28 -1.72 37.78
N LYS A 97 22.52 -1.43 36.71
CA LYS A 97 22.26 -0.08 36.12
C LYS A 97 22.17 -0.08 34.59
N GLU A 98 21.07 0.54 34.14
CA GLU A 98 20.94 1.36 32.92
C GLU A 98 21.61 0.85 31.63
N ASN A 99 20.83 0.23 30.75
CA ASN A 99 21.14 0.15 29.32
C ASN A 99 20.00 0.72 28.49
N ASN A 100 20.04 2.04 28.31
CA ASN A 100 19.46 2.76 27.18
C ASN A 100 20.43 2.63 25.98
N SER A 101 19.92 2.34 24.77
CA SER A 101 20.41 2.90 23.47
C SER A 101 20.22 2.02 22.22
N PHE A 102 19.09 1.36 21.94
CA PHE A 102 18.92 0.71 20.61
C PHE A 102 17.52 0.83 20.02
N THR A 103 17.21 1.99 19.43
CA THR A 103 16.01 2.19 18.60
C THR A 103 16.28 3.18 17.46
N ASN A 104 16.98 2.73 16.42
CA ASN A 104 16.73 3.08 15.02
C ASN A 104 17.76 2.37 14.14
N PHE A 105 17.35 1.31 13.45
CA PHE A 105 18.15 0.73 12.36
C PHE A 105 17.37 0.97 11.07
N GLU A 106 17.81 1.96 10.29
CA GLU A 106 17.28 2.34 8.97
C GLU A 106 17.69 1.35 7.87
N LYS A 107 18.52 0.36 8.21
CA LYS A 107 19.12 -0.60 7.27
C LYS A 107 19.05 -2.02 7.84
N LEU A 108 18.76 -2.98 6.97
CA LEU A 108 18.83 -4.41 7.23
C LEU A 108 19.90 -5.02 6.30
N ASN A 109 20.62 -6.04 6.76
CA ASN A 109 21.67 -6.67 5.96
C ASN A 109 21.41 -8.18 5.84
N TYR A 110 21.58 -8.72 4.64
CA TYR A 110 21.45 -10.15 4.37
C TYR A 110 22.64 -10.64 3.56
N LEU A 111 23.16 -11.81 3.93
CA LEU A 111 24.33 -12.41 3.31
C LEU A 111 23.98 -13.77 2.72
N ASN A 112 24.42 -14.02 1.50
CA ASN A 112 24.41 -15.35 0.90
C ASN A 112 25.57 -15.51 -0.09
N TYR A 113 25.83 -16.72 -0.57
CA TYR A 113 26.93 -16.99 -1.50
C TYR A 113 26.54 -17.98 -2.59
N LEU A 114 27.29 -17.96 -3.69
CA LEU A 114 27.15 -18.90 -4.80
C LEU A 114 28.53 -19.37 -5.26
N GLU A 115 28.71 -20.68 -5.36
CA GLU A 115 29.87 -21.28 -6.02
C GLU A 115 29.67 -21.23 -7.53
N ILE A 116 30.61 -20.63 -8.25
CA ILE A 116 30.53 -20.43 -9.71
C ILE A 116 31.49 -21.35 -10.46
N GLU A 117 32.63 -21.67 -9.86
CA GLU A 117 33.63 -22.64 -10.32
C GLU A 117 34.20 -23.35 -9.09
N GLU A 118 34.89 -24.48 -9.27
CA GLU A 118 35.53 -25.20 -8.17
C GLU A 118 36.45 -24.25 -7.37
N ASP A 119 36.22 -24.16 -6.05
CA ASP A 119 36.93 -23.25 -5.13
C ASP A 119 36.80 -21.75 -5.45
N LYS A 120 35.79 -21.34 -6.23
CA LYS A 120 35.51 -19.95 -6.60
C LYS A 120 34.08 -19.56 -6.28
N TYR A 121 33.92 -18.49 -5.52
CA TYR A 121 32.64 -18.11 -4.94
C TYR A 121 32.35 -16.61 -5.14
N LEU A 122 31.07 -16.32 -5.31
CA LEU A 122 30.50 -14.97 -5.24
C LEU A 122 29.73 -14.83 -3.94
N LEU A 123 30.19 -13.94 -3.05
CA LEU A 123 29.44 -13.53 -1.87
C LEU A 123 28.51 -12.38 -2.25
N PHE A 124 27.23 -12.50 -1.94
CA PHE A 124 26.23 -11.47 -2.12
C PHE A 124 25.89 -10.85 -0.76
N TYR A 125 26.19 -9.57 -0.62
CA TYR A 125 25.83 -8.74 0.51
C TYR A 125 24.70 -7.79 0.10
N LEU A 126 23.50 -8.06 0.61
CA LEU A 126 22.30 -7.32 0.28
C LEU A 126 22.02 -6.34 1.43
N THR A 127 22.01 -5.04 1.13
CA THR A 127 21.57 -4.02 2.07
C THR A 127 20.19 -3.52 1.67
N PHE A 128 19.34 -3.51 2.67
CA PHE A 128 17.92 -3.33 2.58
C PHE A 128 17.60 -2.03 3.31
N THR A 129 17.03 -1.05 2.61
CA THR A 129 16.65 0.25 3.20
C THR A 129 15.16 0.52 2.98
N ASP A 130 14.62 1.48 3.75
CA ASP A 130 13.22 1.89 3.68
C ASP A 130 12.24 0.79 4.11
N PHE A 131 12.68 -0.06 5.05
CA PHE A 131 11.86 -1.06 5.72
C PHE A 131 11.09 -0.42 6.86
N GLU A 132 9.80 -0.72 6.95
CA GLU A 132 9.03 -0.37 8.16
C GLU A 132 9.34 -1.30 9.33
N ASP A 133 9.12 -0.78 10.55
CA ASP A 133 9.39 -1.47 11.80
C ASP A 133 8.65 -2.81 11.94
N ASP A 134 7.39 -2.89 11.48
CA ASP A 134 6.62 -4.15 11.48
C ASP A 134 7.24 -5.19 10.54
N THR A 135 7.62 -4.77 9.34
CA THR A 135 8.29 -5.65 8.37
C THR A 135 9.63 -6.10 8.93
N LYS A 136 10.38 -5.18 9.53
CA LYS A 136 11.65 -5.44 10.19
C LYS A 136 11.53 -6.41 11.37
N GLU A 137 10.49 -6.33 12.20
CA GLU A 137 10.22 -7.33 13.24
C GLU A 137 10.09 -8.74 12.64
N VAL A 138 9.41 -8.90 11.49
CA VAL A 138 9.34 -10.20 10.79
C VAL A 138 10.73 -10.70 10.38
N PHE A 139 11.61 -9.80 9.95
CA PHE A 139 12.97 -10.13 9.54
C PHE A 139 13.92 -10.51 10.68
N LEU A 140 13.79 -9.82 11.82
CA LEU A 140 14.67 -9.97 12.99
C LEU A 140 14.21 -11.10 13.92
N ASN A 141 12.89 -11.22 14.15
CA ASN A 141 12.36 -12.08 15.21
C ASN A 141 12.07 -13.51 14.76
N ILE A 142 12.01 -13.81 13.45
CA ILE A 142 11.62 -15.13 12.94
C ILE A 142 12.55 -15.62 11.81
N PRO A 143 13.83 -15.92 12.13
CA PRO A 143 14.79 -16.31 11.11
C PRO A 143 14.46 -17.62 10.38
N HIS A 144 13.62 -18.48 10.94
CA HIS A 144 13.25 -19.78 10.34
C HIS A 144 11.98 -19.77 9.47
N PHE A 145 11.21 -18.68 9.47
CA PHE A 145 9.91 -18.60 8.77
C PHE A 145 9.65 -17.26 8.07
N SER A 146 10.64 -16.39 7.89
CA SER A 146 10.45 -15.25 6.99
C SER A 146 10.26 -15.73 5.55
N PHE A 147 9.10 -15.44 4.95
CA PHE A 147 8.83 -15.76 3.53
C PHE A 147 9.87 -15.13 2.61
N PHE A 148 10.30 -13.91 2.92
CA PHE A 148 11.34 -13.23 2.17
C PHE A 148 12.67 -14.01 2.14
N ARG A 149 13.15 -14.45 3.32
CA ARG A 149 14.38 -15.25 3.39
C ARG A 149 14.24 -16.56 2.62
N TYR A 150 13.06 -17.15 2.64
CA TYR A 150 12.75 -18.34 1.85
C TYR A 150 12.87 -18.08 0.34
N VAL A 151 12.32 -16.96 -0.16
CA VAL A 151 12.44 -16.57 -1.57
C VAL A 151 13.90 -16.39 -1.96
N LEU A 152 14.68 -15.65 -1.17
CA LEU A 152 16.12 -15.50 -1.42
C LEU A 152 16.84 -16.85 -1.44
N GLY A 153 16.62 -17.69 -0.43
CA GLY A 153 17.19 -19.04 -0.37
C GLY A 153 16.82 -19.89 -1.59
N CYS A 154 15.57 -19.79 -2.07
CA CYS A 154 15.11 -20.49 -3.27
C CYS A 154 15.80 -19.99 -4.53
N ILE A 155 16.01 -18.68 -4.67
CA ILE A 155 16.76 -18.11 -5.80
C ILE A 155 18.17 -18.69 -5.84
N PHE A 156 18.92 -18.59 -4.74
CA PHE A 156 20.30 -19.11 -4.67
C PHE A 156 20.37 -20.63 -4.87
N LYS A 157 19.45 -21.38 -4.26
CA LYS A 157 19.36 -22.84 -4.44
C LYS A 157 19.06 -23.23 -5.88
N LYS A 158 18.06 -22.60 -6.52
CA LYS A 158 17.72 -22.88 -7.93
C LYS A 158 18.85 -22.47 -8.87
N CYS A 159 19.58 -21.39 -8.59
CA CYS A 159 20.78 -21.02 -9.35
C CYS A 159 21.80 -22.17 -9.31
N LYS A 160 22.05 -22.74 -8.13
CA LYS A 160 22.98 -23.87 -7.95
C LYS A 160 22.50 -25.16 -8.61
N ASP A 161 21.22 -25.49 -8.48
CA ASP A 161 20.67 -26.79 -8.89
C ASP A 161 20.29 -26.85 -10.38
N LEU A 162 19.76 -25.76 -10.95
CA LEU A 162 19.13 -25.74 -12.28
C LEU A 162 19.86 -24.86 -13.30
N GLY A 163 20.76 -23.98 -12.84
CA GLY A 163 21.40 -22.95 -13.64
C GLY A 163 20.54 -21.70 -13.84
N LEU A 164 21.20 -20.58 -14.11
CA LEU A 164 20.63 -19.23 -14.14
C LEU A 164 19.64 -18.99 -15.30
N ASN A 165 19.92 -19.54 -16.47
CA ASN A 165 19.10 -19.33 -17.68
C ASN A 165 17.64 -19.74 -17.47
N LYS A 166 17.38 -20.87 -16.79
CA LYS A 166 16.01 -21.35 -16.51
C LYS A 166 15.23 -20.45 -15.55
N LEU A 167 15.93 -19.74 -14.66
CA LEU A 167 15.30 -18.78 -13.75
C LEU A 167 14.92 -17.50 -14.49
N LEU A 168 15.76 -17.04 -15.41
CA LEU A 168 15.51 -15.83 -16.20
C LEU A 168 14.35 -15.98 -17.19
N GLU A 169 14.06 -17.20 -17.64
CA GLU A 169 12.92 -17.51 -18.50
C GLU A 169 11.57 -17.55 -17.76
N GLN A 170 11.57 -17.58 -16.42
CA GLN A 170 10.35 -17.69 -15.62
C GLN A 170 9.68 -16.33 -15.40
N ASN A 171 8.34 -16.32 -15.44
CA ASN A 171 7.57 -15.17 -15.00
C ASN A 171 7.72 -15.00 -13.48
N ILE A 172 8.07 -13.79 -13.03
CA ILE A 172 8.34 -13.48 -11.62
C ILE A 172 7.10 -13.67 -10.75
N ASP A 173 5.92 -13.26 -11.22
CA ASP A 173 4.66 -13.39 -10.47
C ASP A 173 4.31 -14.87 -10.25
N ASP A 174 4.45 -15.68 -11.30
CA ASP A 174 4.23 -17.13 -11.22
C ASP A 174 5.26 -17.80 -10.30
N SER A 175 6.50 -17.31 -10.34
CA SER A 175 7.58 -17.84 -9.51
C SER A 175 7.39 -17.52 -8.04
N ILE A 176 7.01 -16.29 -7.70
CA ILE A 176 6.68 -15.89 -6.31
C ILE A 176 5.49 -16.69 -5.81
N SER A 177 4.45 -16.83 -6.63
CA SER A 177 3.27 -17.62 -6.28
C SER A 177 3.62 -19.10 -6.02
N SER A 178 4.49 -19.68 -6.85
CA SER A 178 4.99 -21.04 -6.67
C SER A 178 5.86 -21.20 -5.41
N MET A 179 6.86 -20.32 -5.21
CA MET A 179 7.70 -20.34 -4.01
C MET A 179 6.86 -20.14 -2.74
N GLY A 180 5.85 -19.29 -2.84
CA GLY A 180 4.88 -19.04 -1.81
C GLY A 180 4.08 -20.27 -1.40
N ARG A 181 3.49 -20.94 -2.39
CA ARG A 181 2.81 -22.22 -2.19
C ARG A 181 3.71 -23.23 -1.46
N ASP A 182 4.94 -23.37 -1.92
CA ASP A 182 5.92 -24.29 -1.32
C ASP A 182 6.26 -23.87 0.12
N PHE A 183 6.44 -22.57 0.35
CA PHE A 183 6.71 -22.00 1.66
C PHE A 183 5.60 -22.33 2.67
N ILE A 184 4.34 -22.07 2.32
CA ILE A 184 3.19 -22.36 3.18
C ILE A 184 3.08 -23.85 3.44
N ASN A 185 3.23 -24.69 2.42
CA ASN A 185 3.16 -26.14 2.60
C ASN A 185 4.25 -26.64 3.56
N ASN A 186 5.47 -26.14 3.41
CA ASN A 186 6.57 -26.46 4.33
C ASN A 186 6.29 -25.97 5.76
N LEU A 187 5.74 -24.77 5.89
CA LEU A 187 5.37 -24.16 7.16
C LEU A 187 4.28 -24.99 7.89
N ILE A 188 3.20 -25.31 7.18
CA ILE A 188 2.06 -26.08 7.70
C ILE A 188 2.48 -27.51 8.03
N ASN A 189 3.22 -28.18 7.16
CA ASN A 189 3.68 -29.56 7.40
C ASN A 189 4.59 -29.65 8.61
N ARG A 190 5.45 -28.64 8.82
CA ARG A 190 6.27 -28.55 10.03
C ARG A 190 5.42 -28.38 11.28
N VAL A 191 4.37 -27.56 11.23
CA VAL A 191 3.45 -27.37 12.36
C VAL A 191 2.62 -28.62 12.66
N CYS A 192 2.21 -29.36 11.63
CA CYS A 192 1.42 -30.59 11.77
C CYS A 192 2.28 -31.86 11.95
N ASN A 193 3.61 -31.75 12.01
CA ASN A 193 4.56 -32.86 12.12
C ASN A 193 4.33 -33.99 11.08
N GLU A 194 4.09 -33.62 9.82
CA GLU A 194 3.94 -34.56 8.71
C GLU A 194 5.11 -34.51 7.73
N GLU A 195 5.60 -35.69 7.30
CA GLU A 195 6.59 -35.80 6.22
C GLU A 195 5.91 -35.99 4.86
N GLY A 196 6.30 -35.17 3.87
CA GLY A 196 6.22 -35.53 2.44
C GLY A 196 4.83 -35.72 1.82
N ASN A 197 3.81 -34.98 2.22
CA ASN A 197 2.48 -35.11 1.61
C ASN A 197 2.33 -34.24 0.33
N GLU A 198 2.89 -34.71 -0.79
CA GLU A 198 2.91 -33.98 -2.08
C GLU A 198 1.54 -33.86 -2.76
N ASN A 199 0.53 -34.63 -2.32
CA ASN A 199 -0.75 -34.78 -3.04
C ASN A 199 -1.89 -33.89 -2.53
N HIS A 200 -1.71 -33.16 -1.42
CA HIS A 200 -2.74 -32.26 -0.90
C HIS A 200 -2.12 -30.93 -0.47
N ASN A 201 -2.60 -29.85 -1.07
CA ASN A 201 -2.03 -28.52 -0.92
C ASN A 201 -3.00 -27.60 -0.21
N LEU A 202 -2.84 -27.45 1.10
CA LEU A 202 -3.71 -26.61 1.92
C LEU A 202 -3.69 -25.15 1.43
N TYR A 203 -2.58 -24.64 0.88
CA TYR A 203 -2.56 -23.29 0.31
C TYR A 203 -3.61 -23.08 -0.78
N ASP A 204 -3.76 -24.03 -1.70
CA ASP A 204 -4.75 -23.91 -2.78
C ASP A 204 -6.17 -23.97 -2.22
N GLU A 205 -6.41 -24.80 -1.21
CA GLU A 205 -7.71 -24.88 -0.55
C GLU A 205 -8.04 -23.58 0.21
N LEU A 206 -7.07 -22.98 0.93
CA LEU A 206 -7.22 -21.68 1.60
C LEU A 206 -7.51 -20.55 0.59
N ASN A 207 -6.85 -20.55 -0.56
CA ASN A 207 -7.13 -19.62 -1.64
C ASN A 207 -8.55 -19.77 -2.17
N VAL A 208 -9.03 -21.00 -2.40
CA VAL A 208 -10.42 -21.20 -2.84
C VAL A 208 -11.40 -20.74 -1.77
N ILE A 209 -11.16 -21.06 -0.49
CA ILE A 209 -12.00 -20.64 0.63
C ILE A 209 -12.09 -19.11 0.70
N SER A 210 -10.96 -18.39 0.53
CA SER A 210 -10.93 -16.92 0.58
C SER A 210 -11.71 -16.27 -0.58
N THR A 211 -11.91 -16.96 -1.71
CA THR A 211 -12.73 -16.43 -2.83
C THR A 211 -14.24 -16.40 -2.55
N LEU A 212 -14.71 -17.17 -1.56
CA LEU A 212 -16.14 -17.37 -1.33
C LEU A 212 -16.77 -16.20 -0.57
N ASN A 213 -17.96 -15.80 -1.00
CA ASN A 213 -18.73 -14.70 -0.39
C ASN A 213 -19.09 -14.97 1.07
N TYR A 214 -19.12 -13.89 1.87
CA TYR A 214 -19.68 -13.85 3.23
C TYR A 214 -21.14 -13.41 3.21
N GLU A 215 -21.99 -14.19 3.87
CA GLU A 215 -23.43 -13.91 3.98
C GLU A 215 -23.70 -12.94 5.15
N GLY A 216 -22.80 -12.87 6.14
CA GLY A 216 -22.85 -11.94 7.29
C GLY A 216 -22.15 -10.58 7.07
N GLN A 217 -22.50 -9.59 7.91
CA GLN A 217 -21.99 -8.20 7.82
C GLN A 217 -20.57 -8.00 8.41
N SER A 218 -20.15 -8.80 9.40
CA SER A 218 -18.84 -8.71 10.05
C SER A 218 -18.08 -10.02 9.81
N ILE A 219 -16.81 -9.93 9.39
CA ILE A 219 -15.97 -11.08 9.09
C ILE A 219 -14.85 -11.13 10.11
N SER A 220 -15.01 -11.94 11.16
CA SER A 220 -13.86 -12.48 11.88
C SER A 220 -13.80 -13.96 11.50
N ALA A 221 -12.83 -14.32 10.68
CA ALA A 221 -12.74 -15.65 10.09
C ALA A 221 -11.36 -16.22 10.39
N LYS A 222 -11.27 -17.02 11.45
CA LYS A 222 -10.00 -17.48 12.03
C LYS A 222 -9.93 -18.99 12.09
N LEU A 223 -8.90 -19.53 11.44
CA LEU A 223 -8.58 -20.96 11.43
C LEU A 223 -7.26 -21.19 12.17
N LEU A 224 -7.31 -21.98 13.23
CA LEU A 224 -6.16 -22.40 14.01
C LEU A 224 -5.67 -23.76 13.50
N LEU A 225 -4.45 -23.78 12.97
CA LEU A 225 -3.77 -25.00 12.53
C LEU A 225 -2.89 -25.54 13.65
N ILE A 226 -3.09 -26.80 14.00
CA ILE A 226 -2.39 -27.48 15.09
C ILE A 226 -2.28 -28.98 14.79
N ASP A 227 -1.15 -29.59 15.17
CA ASP A 227 -0.92 -31.03 15.02
C ASP A 227 -2.02 -31.85 15.72
N GLU A 228 -2.69 -32.73 14.96
CA GLU A 228 -3.77 -33.63 15.42
C GLU A 228 -3.43 -34.30 16.77
N LYS A 229 -2.19 -34.77 16.94
CA LYS A 229 -1.73 -35.53 18.12
C LYS A 229 -1.78 -34.71 19.41
N ILE A 230 -1.79 -33.39 19.30
CA ILE A 230 -1.76 -32.47 20.45
C ILE A 230 -3.06 -31.67 20.61
N ILE A 231 -3.99 -31.73 19.65
CA ILE A 231 -5.26 -30.99 19.67
C ILE A 231 -6.02 -31.26 20.96
N GLU A 232 -6.32 -32.51 21.28
CA GLU A 232 -7.10 -32.88 22.47
C GLU A 232 -6.47 -32.37 23.77
N LYS A 233 -5.14 -32.23 23.80
CA LYS A 233 -4.43 -31.74 24.98
C LYS A 233 -4.49 -30.22 25.08
N HIS A 234 -4.27 -29.52 23.98
CA HIS A 234 -4.03 -28.07 23.97
C HIS A 234 -5.19 -27.23 23.42
N VAL A 235 -6.27 -27.86 22.98
CA VAL A 235 -7.49 -27.18 22.55
C VAL A 235 -8.63 -27.51 23.51
N ARG A 236 -9.39 -26.48 23.88
CA ARG A 236 -10.70 -26.62 24.49
C ARG A 236 -11.75 -26.41 23.41
N PHE A 237 -12.40 -27.49 23.01
CA PHE A 237 -13.52 -27.41 22.07
C PHE A 237 -14.74 -26.77 22.74
N VAL A 238 -15.33 -25.81 22.04
CA VAL A 238 -16.69 -25.31 22.31
C VAL A 238 -17.69 -26.22 21.59
N ILE A 239 -17.40 -26.56 20.33
CA ILE A 239 -18.14 -27.54 19.54
C ILE A 239 -17.12 -28.46 18.90
N LYS A 240 -17.14 -29.75 19.23
CA LYS A 240 -16.35 -30.76 18.54
C LYS A 240 -17.25 -31.47 17.54
N PHE A 241 -16.77 -31.69 16.33
CA PHE A 241 -17.53 -32.41 15.32
C PHE A 241 -17.34 -33.92 15.50
N ASP A 242 -18.43 -34.67 15.31
CA ASP A 242 -18.40 -36.14 15.34
C ASP A 242 -17.67 -36.69 14.11
N ASP A 243 -17.90 -36.06 12.95
CA ASP A 243 -17.19 -36.31 11.70
C ASP A 243 -16.25 -35.14 11.36
N VAL A 244 -15.01 -35.46 11.01
CA VAL A 244 -14.05 -34.46 10.55
C VAL A 244 -14.43 -33.94 9.16
N ILE A 245 -14.15 -32.66 8.88
CA ILE A 245 -14.48 -32.02 7.60
C ILE A 245 -13.20 -31.86 6.78
N ALA A 246 -13.19 -32.34 5.54
CA ALA A 246 -12.04 -32.20 4.66
C ALA A 246 -11.96 -30.79 4.05
N TYR A 247 -10.74 -30.28 3.79
CA TYR A 247 -10.57 -28.94 3.21
C TYR A 247 -11.24 -28.71 1.86
N LYS A 248 -11.45 -29.77 1.07
CA LYS A 248 -12.19 -29.73 -0.21
C LYS A 248 -13.66 -29.33 -0.04
N GLU A 249 -14.20 -29.41 1.17
CA GLU A 249 -15.57 -29.00 1.47
C GLU A 249 -15.66 -27.49 1.74
N HIS A 250 -15.15 -26.68 0.81
CA HIS A 250 -14.95 -25.22 0.98
C HIS A 250 -16.19 -24.51 1.48
N ARG A 251 -17.36 -24.83 0.94
CA ARG A 251 -18.63 -24.20 1.33
C ARG A 251 -19.01 -24.48 2.79
N LYS A 252 -18.69 -25.67 3.32
CA LYS A 252 -18.94 -26.00 4.73
C LYS A 252 -17.98 -25.23 5.62
N ILE A 253 -16.68 -25.29 5.32
CA ILE A 253 -15.64 -24.58 6.06
C ILE A 253 -15.92 -23.08 6.08
N ARG A 254 -16.29 -22.53 4.92
CA ARG A 254 -16.66 -21.14 4.78
C ARG A 254 -17.81 -20.76 5.71
N LYS A 255 -18.91 -21.53 5.75
CA LYS A 255 -20.01 -21.29 6.70
C LYS A 255 -19.56 -21.35 8.16
N LEU A 256 -18.66 -22.27 8.50
CA LEU A 256 -18.14 -22.41 9.86
C LEU A 256 -17.21 -21.26 10.26
N LEU A 257 -16.45 -20.72 9.32
CA LEU A 257 -15.62 -19.52 9.54
C LEU A 257 -16.47 -18.29 9.88
N GLU A 258 -17.75 -18.23 9.51
CA GLU A 258 -18.64 -17.13 9.94
C GLU A 258 -19.00 -17.21 11.44
N MET A 259 -18.71 -18.34 12.09
CA MET A 259 -18.95 -18.56 13.51
C MET A 259 -17.71 -18.34 14.38
N THR A 260 -16.58 -17.94 13.79
CA THR A 260 -15.33 -17.71 14.52
C THR A 260 -15.19 -16.26 14.96
N ASP A 261 -14.34 -16.04 15.96
CA ASP A 261 -13.90 -14.72 16.40
C ASP A 261 -12.50 -14.80 17.02
N ASP A 262 -12.09 -13.74 17.72
CA ASP A 262 -10.80 -13.69 18.42
C ASP A 262 -10.67 -14.68 19.59
N SER A 263 -11.78 -15.23 20.07
CA SER A 263 -11.86 -16.12 21.23
C SER A 263 -12.22 -17.56 20.86
N ILE A 264 -12.82 -17.78 19.69
CA ILE A 264 -13.24 -19.07 19.16
C ILE A 264 -12.73 -19.21 17.72
N TYR A 265 -11.84 -20.18 17.52
CA TYR A 265 -11.27 -20.49 16.22
C TYR A 265 -11.90 -21.74 15.62
N LEU A 266 -11.91 -21.81 14.29
CA LEU A 266 -12.05 -23.07 13.61
C LEU A 266 -10.75 -23.86 13.82
N ILE A 267 -10.86 -25.10 14.30
CA ILE A 267 -9.70 -25.92 14.70
C ILE A 267 -9.45 -26.96 13.62
N GLY A 268 -8.26 -26.97 13.06
CA GLY A 268 -7.86 -27.91 12.01
C GLY A 268 -6.39 -28.32 12.10
N ASP A 269 -6.04 -29.32 11.32
CA ASP A 269 -4.66 -29.62 10.92
C ASP A 269 -4.48 -29.31 9.42
N ASN A 270 -3.52 -29.94 8.76
CA ASN A 270 -3.27 -29.76 7.33
C ASN A 270 -4.24 -30.52 6.39
N LYS A 271 -5.17 -31.32 6.91
CA LYS A 271 -6.09 -32.19 6.16
C LYS A 271 -7.55 -31.98 6.50
N HIS A 272 -7.85 -31.74 7.77
CA HIS A 272 -9.20 -31.76 8.31
C HIS A 272 -9.47 -30.65 9.32
N ILE A 273 -10.74 -30.34 9.46
CA ILE A 273 -11.32 -29.52 10.52
C ILE A 273 -12.02 -30.42 11.54
N TYR A 274 -11.74 -30.16 12.82
CA TYR A 274 -12.20 -30.97 13.95
C TYR A 274 -13.32 -30.31 14.77
N GLY A 275 -13.46 -28.98 14.69
CA GLY A 275 -14.47 -28.26 15.48
C GLY A 275 -14.19 -26.78 15.65
N LEU A 276 -14.91 -26.15 16.57
CA LEU A 276 -14.73 -24.78 17.04
C LEU A 276 -14.20 -24.79 18.47
N GLY A 277 -13.17 -24.02 18.78
CA GLY A 277 -12.53 -24.05 20.10
C GLY A 277 -11.46 -22.98 20.32
N ASN A 278 -10.75 -23.07 21.43
CA ASN A 278 -9.64 -22.16 21.75
C ASN A 278 -8.46 -22.86 22.43
N LEU A 279 -7.30 -22.20 22.44
CA LEU A 279 -6.08 -22.74 23.03
C LEU A 279 -6.15 -22.77 24.56
N ARG A 280 -5.63 -23.85 25.15
CA ARG A 280 -5.40 -24.03 26.59
C ARG A 280 -3.99 -24.55 26.86
N ASP A 281 -3.53 -24.44 28.11
CA ASP A 281 -2.24 -24.99 28.57
C ASP A 281 -1.03 -24.48 27.75
N LEU A 282 -0.92 -23.16 27.66
CA LEU A 282 0.13 -22.44 26.93
C LEU A 282 1.55 -22.78 27.44
N TYR A 283 1.68 -23.02 28.75
CA TYR A 283 2.95 -23.39 29.38
C TYR A 283 3.60 -24.62 28.75
N ASN A 284 2.83 -25.71 28.64
CA ASN A 284 3.33 -26.96 28.08
C ASN A 284 3.55 -26.89 26.56
N LEU A 285 2.86 -25.98 25.88
CA LEU A 285 3.05 -25.75 24.44
C LEU A 285 4.45 -25.16 24.17
N LYS A 286 4.87 -24.15 24.96
CA LYS A 286 6.21 -23.55 24.87
C LYS A 286 7.34 -24.55 25.09
N LEU A 287 7.23 -25.39 26.12
CA LEU A 287 8.27 -26.36 26.49
C LEU A 287 8.46 -27.48 25.45
N LYS A 288 7.44 -27.78 24.65
CA LYS A 288 7.45 -28.94 23.75
C LYS A 288 7.72 -28.63 22.29
N SER A 289 7.56 -27.39 21.78
CA SER A 289 8.14 -26.91 20.50
C SER A 289 7.85 -25.43 20.26
N ILE A 290 8.77 -24.77 19.54
CA ILE A 290 8.63 -23.39 19.04
C ILE A 290 7.68 -23.31 17.82
N ASN A 291 7.33 -24.44 17.17
CA ASN A 291 6.65 -24.47 15.86
C ASN A 291 5.35 -25.31 15.84
N LYS A 292 4.38 -25.07 16.74
CA LYS A 292 3.22 -25.99 16.90
C LYS A 292 1.85 -25.44 16.56
N VAL A 293 1.72 -24.14 16.32
CA VAL A 293 0.42 -23.54 16.03
C VAL A 293 0.57 -22.38 15.05
N LEU A 294 -0.25 -22.41 14.00
CA LEU A 294 -0.45 -21.28 13.09
C LEU A 294 -1.88 -20.79 13.20
N LEU A 295 -2.08 -19.51 12.95
CA LEU A 295 -3.37 -18.88 12.83
C LEU A 295 -3.51 -18.34 11.40
N ILE A 296 -4.54 -18.78 10.69
CA ILE A 296 -4.95 -18.23 9.42
C ILE A 296 -6.09 -17.25 9.69
N ASP A 297 -5.85 -15.99 9.35
CA ASP A 297 -6.78 -14.88 9.57
C ASP A 297 -7.33 -14.42 8.21
N PHE A 298 -8.57 -14.77 7.89
CA PHE A 298 -9.22 -14.39 6.64
C PHE A 298 -9.83 -13.00 6.78
N LEU A 299 -9.30 -12.04 6.03
CA LEU A 299 -9.63 -10.62 6.15
C LEU A 299 -10.72 -10.18 5.19
N GLY A 300 -11.01 -10.98 4.17
CA GLY A 300 -12.04 -10.66 3.18
C GLY A 300 -11.99 -11.56 1.97
N LYS A 301 -12.57 -11.07 0.87
CA LYS A 301 -12.49 -11.77 -0.42
C LYS A 301 -11.05 -11.77 -0.90
N PHE A 302 -10.56 -12.96 -1.21
CA PHE A 302 -9.21 -13.20 -1.71
C PHE A 302 -8.06 -12.74 -0.79
N GLU A 303 -8.35 -12.46 0.49
CA GLU A 303 -7.35 -11.91 1.41
C GLU A 303 -7.30 -12.71 2.72
N TYR A 304 -6.11 -13.15 3.09
CA TYR A 304 -5.84 -13.77 4.38
C TYR A 304 -4.37 -13.64 4.79
N LYS A 305 -4.12 -13.75 6.10
CA LYS A 305 -2.78 -13.73 6.68
C LYS A 305 -2.49 -15.06 7.38
N VAL A 306 -1.23 -15.49 7.29
CA VAL A 306 -0.71 -16.61 8.06
C VAL A 306 0.13 -16.04 9.20
N LYS A 307 -0.26 -16.35 10.43
CA LYS A 307 0.38 -15.87 11.64
C LYS A 307 0.91 -17.04 12.45
N GLU A 308 2.06 -16.82 13.09
CA GLU A 308 2.59 -17.73 14.09
C GLU A 308 2.17 -17.27 15.49
N ILE A 309 1.86 -18.22 16.37
CA ILE A 309 1.53 -17.92 17.76
C ILE A 309 2.80 -18.07 18.62
N LYS A 310 3.30 -16.94 19.13
CA LYS A 310 4.44 -16.90 20.05
C LYS A 310 3.98 -16.78 21.49
N ILE A 311 4.35 -17.74 22.33
CA ILE A 311 3.98 -17.74 23.75
C ILE A 311 4.97 -16.90 24.56
N ILE A 312 4.43 -15.94 25.31
CA ILE A 312 5.15 -15.03 26.19
C ILE A 312 4.72 -15.32 27.63
N HIS A 313 5.65 -15.19 28.57
CA HIS A 313 5.30 -15.15 30.00
C HIS A 313 5.77 -13.86 30.62
N ASN A 314 4.94 -13.35 31.52
CA ASN A 314 5.31 -12.29 32.44
C ASN A 314 5.34 -12.87 33.86
N ILE A 315 6.45 -12.69 34.56
CA ILE A 315 6.62 -13.14 35.94
C ILE A 315 6.40 -11.91 36.81
N LYS A 316 5.34 -11.92 37.63
CA LYS A 316 5.16 -10.94 38.70
C LYS A 316 5.62 -11.58 40.01
N ASP A 317 6.65 -11.00 40.63
CA ASP A 317 7.07 -11.39 41.98
C ASP A 317 6.00 -10.96 43.01
N GLY A 318 5.51 -11.91 43.78
CA GLY A 318 4.64 -11.64 44.92
C GLY A 318 5.38 -11.02 46.11
N LYS A 319 4.64 -10.72 47.19
CA LYS A 319 5.20 -10.09 48.42
C LYS A 319 6.25 -10.96 49.14
N THR A 320 6.41 -12.22 48.78
CA THR A 320 7.49 -13.09 49.26
C THR A 320 8.18 -13.79 48.09
N LYS A 321 9.47 -14.14 48.27
CA LYS A 321 10.34 -14.81 47.26
C LYS A 321 9.83 -16.19 46.75
N MET A 322 8.65 -16.66 47.18
CA MET A 322 8.06 -17.93 46.75
C MET A 322 6.70 -17.82 46.06
N ASP A 323 6.17 -16.60 45.89
CA ASP A 323 4.87 -16.37 45.24
C ASP A 323 5.07 -15.78 43.82
N GLU A 324 5.76 -16.49 42.94
CA GLU A 324 5.87 -16.09 41.53
C GLU A 324 4.54 -16.34 40.81
N ILE A 325 3.86 -15.28 40.37
CA ILE A 325 2.67 -15.40 39.51
C ILE A 325 3.09 -15.24 38.07
N VAL A 326 3.14 -16.36 37.34
CA VAL A 326 3.49 -16.39 35.92
C VAL A 326 2.22 -16.29 35.07
N HIS A 327 2.07 -15.16 34.38
CA HIS A 327 0.98 -14.96 33.40
C HIS A 327 1.47 -15.36 32.02
N TRP A 328 0.80 -16.32 31.39
CA TRP A 328 1.08 -16.79 30.04
C TRP A 328 0.09 -16.18 29.06
N PHE A 329 0.60 -15.56 28.01
CA PHE A 329 -0.19 -15.06 26.88
C PHE A 329 0.53 -15.39 25.57
N TYR A 330 -0.08 -15.09 24.44
CA TYR A 330 0.58 -15.23 23.15
C TYR A 330 0.52 -13.94 22.34
N LYS A 331 1.54 -13.70 21.52
CA LYS A 331 1.59 -12.67 20.48
C LYS A 331 1.44 -13.38 19.13
N GLU A 332 0.59 -12.84 18.27
CA GLU A 332 0.51 -13.25 16.88
C GLU A 332 1.61 -12.52 16.09
N ASN A 333 2.42 -13.25 15.33
CA ASN A 333 3.38 -12.64 14.43
C ASN A 333 2.98 -12.96 12.99
N ASN A 334 2.82 -11.93 12.16
CA ASN A 334 2.52 -12.14 10.74
C ASN A 334 3.74 -12.76 10.05
N VAL A 335 3.52 -13.92 9.44
CA VAL A 335 4.55 -14.66 8.71
C VAL A 335 4.40 -14.39 7.22
N LEU A 336 3.16 -14.26 6.76
CA LEU A 336 2.82 -14.07 5.36
C LEU A 336 1.47 -13.37 5.22
N SER A 337 1.36 -12.49 4.22
CA SER A 337 0.10 -11.95 3.71
C SER A 337 -0.18 -12.47 2.31
N VAL A 338 -1.43 -12.86 2.05
CA VAL A 338 -1.90 -13.30 0.72
C VAL A 338 -3.09 -12.45 0.32
N LYS A 339 -3.00 -11.84 -0.86
CA LYS A 339 -4.04 -10.97 -1.43
C LYS A 339 -4.22 -11.28 -2.91
N HIS A 340 -5.45 -11.55 -3.33
CA HIS A 340 -5.75 -11.97 -4.72
C HIS A 340 -4.92 -13.17 -5.20
N GLY A 341 -4.57 -14.07 -4.27
CA GLY A 341 -3.70 -15.23 -4.52
C GLY A 341 -2.22 -14.90 -4.70
N LYS A 342 -1.83 -13.62 -4.58
CA LYS A 342 -0.45 -13.15 -4.61
C LYS A 342 0.07 -12.96 -3.18
N MET A 343 1.38 -13.18 -3.01
CA MET A 343 2.05 -13.01 -1.73
C MET A 343 2.63 -11.61 -1.60
N GLU A 344 2.42 -11.00 -0.44
CA GLU A 344 2.85 -9.62 -0.19
C GLU A 344 3.58 -9.52 1.15
N LEU A 345 4.61 -8.68 1.17
CA LEU A 345 5.29 -8.24 2.38
C LEU A 345 4.85 -6.81 2.69
N VAL A 346 3.55 -6.58 2.87
CA VAL A 346 3.05 -5.24 3.20
C VAL A 346 2.08 -5.32 4.36
N GLU A 347 2.43 -4.64 5.46
CA GLU A 347 1.45 -4.16 6.42
C GLU A 347 1.78 -2.73 6.84
N ASN A 348 0.83 -1.86 6.49
CA ASN A 348 0.48 -0.54 7.03
C ASN A 348 0.63 0.64 6.05
N THR A 349 -0.49 1.33 5.79
CA THR A 349 -0.56 2.73 5.34
C THR A 349 -0.38 3.70 6.53
N PHE A 350 -0.34 3.14 7.74
CA PHE A 350 -0.19 3.83 9.01
C PHE A 350 1.28 3.86 9.45
N SER A 351 1.82 5.06 9.64
CA SER A 351 3.14 5.23 10.25
C SER A 351 3.00 5.32 11.77
N GLU A 352 3.32 4.24 12.48
CA GLU A 352 3.42 4.24 13.95
C GLU A 352 4.40 5.29 14.46
N ILE A 353 5.50 5.47 13.74
CA ILE A 353 6.53 6.45 14.06
C ILE A 353 5.94 7.86 14.11
N ARG A 354 5.06 8.22 13.16
CA ARG A 354 4.39 9.53 13.14
C ARG A 354 3.47 9.70 14.34
N LEU A 355 2.63 8.70 14.64
CA LEU A 355 1.73 8.79 15.80
C LEU A 355 2.52 8.82 17.11
N LYS A 356 3.53 7.97 17.26
CA LYS A 356 4.42 7.94 18.43
C LYS A 356 5.02 9.31 18.70
N LYS A 357 5.63 9.94 17.67
CA LYS A 357 6.21 11.29 17.79
C LYS A 357 5.16 12.34 18.15
N SER A 358 3.98 12.29 17.55
CA SER A 358 2.90 13.23 17.86
C SER A 358 2.47 13.13 19.32
N LEU A 359 2.22 11.90 19.80
CA LEU A 359 1.89 11.62 21.21
C LEU A 359 3.02 12.04 22.15
N GLN A 360 4.28 11.72 21.83
CA GLN A 360 5.43 12.12 22.64
C GLN A 360 5.57 13.64 22.74
N ASN A 361 5.42 14.36 21.63
CA ASN A 361 5.60 15.81 21.60
C ASN A 361 4.48 16.54 22.34
N ILE A 362 3.22 16.14 22.11
CA ILE A 362 2.05 16.81 22.69
C ILE A 362 1.92 16.48 24.18
N PHE A 363 2.16 15.23 24.57
CA PHE A 363 2.05 14.82 25.96
C PHE A 363 3.40 14.79 26.70
N TYR A 364 4.45 15.43 26.17
CA TYR A 364 5.81 15.33 26.71
C TYR A 364 5.88 15.71 28.19
N GLU A 365 5.31 16.88 28.54
CA GLU A 365 5.34 17.39 29.91
C GLU A 365 4.60 16.45 30.86
N TYR A 366 3.37 16.07 30.50
CA TYR A 366 2.55 15.13 31.27
C TYR A 366 3.24 13.77 31.49
N LEU A 367 3.75 13.16 30.41
CA LEU A 367 4.40 11.85 30.45
C LEU A 367 5.71 11.91 31.25
N SER A 368 6.49 12.98 31.08
CA SER A 368 7.76 13.18 31.79
C SER A 368 7.57 13.35 33.29
N GLU A 369 6.55 14.12 33.70
CA GLU A 369 6.22 14.32 35.12
C GLU A 369 5.69 13.03 35.75
N LYS A 370 4.73 12.37 35.11
CA LYS A 370 4.05 11.20 35.67
C LYS A 370 4.97 9.98 35.79
N GLU A 371 5.86 9.79 34.83
CA GLU A 371 6.78 8.64 34.80
C GLU A 371 8.19 8.97 35.30
N ASN A 372 8.41 10.15 35.92
CA ASN A 372 9.73 10.58 36.39
C ASN A 372 10.82 10.51 35.31
N LYS A 373 10.48 10.85 34.07
CA LYS A 373 11.37 10.75 32.88
C LYS A 373 11.87 9.33 32.57
N ASP A 374 11.20 8.30 33.08
CA ASP A 374 11.46 6.90 32.71
C ASP A 374 10.99 6.66 31.27
N THR A 375 11.94 6.67 30.34
CA THR A 375 11.70 6.53 28.90
C THR A 375 10.99 5.22 28.55
N VAL A 376 11.25 4.15 29.29
CA VAL A 376 10.66 2.82 29.05
C VAL A 376 9.17 2.82 29.37
N LYS A 377 8.78 3.42 30.50
CA LYS A 377 7.37 3.51 30.89
C LYS A 377 6.58 4.44 29.98
N ILE A 378 7.20 5.54 29.56
CA ILE A 378 6.62 6.48 28.59
C ILE A 378 6.35 5.76 27.27
N ASP A 379 7.33 5.04 26.73
CA ASP A 379 7.18 4.27 25.51
C ASP A 379 6.08 3.22 25.62
N ASN A 380 6.03 2.46 26.72
CA ASN A 380 4.97 1.47 26.95
C ASN A 380 3.57 2.08 26.94
N LYS A 381 3.37 3.28 27.52
CA LYS A 381 2.08 3.97 27.44
C LYS A 381 1.69 4.30 26.01
N ILE A 382 2.62 4.87 25.26
CA ILE A 382 2.38 5.28 23.88
C ILE A 382 2.08 4.06 23.00
N THR A 383 2.83 2.97 23.16
CA THR A 383 2.57 1.71 22.45
C THR A 383 1.15 1.20 22.68
N ASN A 384 0.63 1.25 23.91
CA ASN A 384 -0.76 0.83 24.18
C ASN A 384 -1.79 1.67 23.41
N ILE A 385 -1.57 2.98 23.30
CA ILE A 385 -2.44 3.88 22.53
C ILE A 385 -2.35 3.59 21.03
N ILE A 386 -1.14 3.33 20.52
CA ILE A 386 -0.93 2.94 19.13
C ILE A 386 -1.70 1.65 18.81
N GLU A 387 -1.71 0.66 19.71
CA GLU A 387 -2.47 -0.57 19.53
C GLU A 387 -3.99 -0.32 19.45
N VAL A 388 -4.54 0.65 20.21
CA VAL A 388 -5.94 1.08 20.05
C VAL A 388 -6.19 1.63 18.65
N VAL A 389 -5.30 2.51 18.17
CA VAL A 389 -5.39 3.09 16.82
C VAL A 389 -5.28 2.02 15.73
N LYS A 390 -4.41 1.01 15.89
CA LYS A 390 -4.31 -0.13 14.97
C LYS A 390 -5.61 -0.95 14.92
N CYS A 391 -6.21 -1.22 16.08
CA CYS A 391 -7.48 -1.93 16.15
C CYS A 391 -8.58 -1.17 15.39
N ALA A 392 -8.62 0.15 15.57
CA ALA A 392 -9.54 1.03 14.86
C ALA A 392 -9.25 1.11 13.35
N TYR A 393 -7.98 1.15 12.95
CA TYR A 393 -7.55 1.14 11.55
C TYR A 393 -7.97 -0.14 10.82
N SER A 394 -7.97 -1.28 11.52
CA SER A 394 -8.41 -2.55 10.95
C SER A 394 -9.93 -2.68 10.74
N GLN A 395 -10.73 -1.68 11.15
CA GLN A 395 -12.18 -1.68 10.95
C GLN A 395 -12.56 -1.26 9.53
N LYS A 396 -13.68 -1.79 9.04
CA LYS A 396 -14.25 -1.42 7.72
C LYS A 396 -14.87 -0.02 7.71
N HIS A 397 -15.21 0.51 8.88
CA HIS A 397 -15.84 1.82 9.02
C HIS A 397 -14.84 2.82 9.59
N GLY A 398 -14.83 4.03 9.02
CA GLY A 398 -14.00 5.11 9.51
C GLY A 398 -14.45 5.55 10.90
N THR A 399 -13.49 5.95 11.74
CA THR A 399 -13.72 6.33 13.13
C THR A 399 -12.82 7.51 13.50
N ILE A 400 -13.08 8.12 14.64
CA ILE A 400 -12.24 9.18 15.19
C ILE A 400 -11.83 8.74 16.60
N ILE A 401 -10.55 8.86 16.94
CA ILE A 401 -10.07 8.63 18.30
C ILE A 401 -9.56 9.96 18.84
N VAL A 402 -10.16 10.45 19.91
CA VAL A 402 -9.69 11.64 20.64
C VAL A 402 -8.92 11.16 21.85
N ILE A 403 -7.67 11.61 21.96
CA ILE A 403 -6.73 11.26 23.01
C ILE A 403 -6.37 12.55 23.75
N THR A 404 -6.60 12.61 25.05
CA THR A 404 -6.22 13.77 25.88
C THR A 404 -5.48 13.35 27.15
N THR A 405 -5.10 14.30 28.01
CA THR A 405 -4.74 13.93 29.39
C THR A 405 -5.99 13.51 30.17
N PRO A 406 -5.85 12.75 31.28
CA PRO A 406 -6.99 12.32 32.08
C PRO A 406 -7.82 13.50 32.63
N GLU A 407 -7.19 14.61 33.00
CA GLU A 407 -7.88 15.79 33.54
C GLU A 407 -8.81 16.42 32.50
N ILE A 408 -8.36 16.46 31.24
CA ILE A 408 -9.18 16.94 30.12
C ILE A 408 -10.28 15.94 29.82
N ALA A 409 -9.98 14.64 29.80
CA ALA A 409 -10.97 13.61 29.50
C ALA A 409 -12.14 13.64 30.49
N GLU A 410 -11.86 13.78 31.78
CA GLU A 410 -12.90 13.83 32.83
C GLU A 410 -13.82 15.06 32.68
N THR A 411 -13.25 16.23 32.42
CA THR A 411 -14.03 17.47 32.28
C THR A 411 -14.81 17.50 30.96
N GLU A 412 -14.19 17.05 29.88
CA GLU A 412 -14.73 17.19 28.53
C GLU A 412 -15.81 16.17 28.22
N VAL A 413 -15.69 14.94 28.74
CA VAL A 413 -16.78 13.95 28.63
C VAL A 413 -18.02 14.39 29.40
N GLU A 414 -17.88 15.12 30.50
CA GLU A 414 -19.03 15.69 31.20
C GLU A 414 -19.71 16.81 30.41
N ARG A 415 -18.93 17.63 29.69
CA ARG A 415 -19.46 18.64 28.75
C ARG A 415 -20.20 17.99 27.58
N LEU A 416 -19.65 16.90 27.05
CA LEU A 416 -20.17 16.18 25.87
C LEU A 416 -21.19 15.09 26.22
N LYS A 417 -21.62 14.96 27.47
CA LYS A 417 -22.47 13.84 27.92
C LYS A 417 -23.81 13.70 27.19
N GLU A 418 -24.40 14.81 26.75
CA GLU A 418 -25.66 14.79 25.97
C GLU A 418 -25.43 14.43 24.50
N GLN A 419 -24.16 14.45 24.06
CA GLN A 419 -23.69 14.21 22.70
C GLN A 419 -22.76 12.99 22.61
N SER A 420 -22.80 12.13 23.62
CA SER A 420 -21.96 10.93 23.70
C SER A 420 -22.64 9.84 24.51
N ILE A 421 -22.13 8.61 24.37
CA ILE A 421 -22.44 7.53 25.29
C ILE A 421 -21.30 7.46 26.32
N LYS A 422 -21.55 8.00 27.51
CA LYS A 422 -20.63 7.90 28.64
C LYS A 422 -20.55 6.45 29.11
N ILE A 423 -19.34 5.93 29.27
CA ILE A 423 -19.11 4.57 29.79
C ILE A 423 -18.36 4.64 31.11
N ASN A 424 -18.43 3.56 31.90
CA ASN A 424 -17.49 3.38 32.99
C ASN A 424 -16.10 3.16 32.38
N VAL A 425 -15.09 3.82 32.95
CA VAL A 425 -13.70 3.78 32.47
C VAL A 425 -13.29 2.34 32.16
N ILE A 426 -12.99 2.08 30.89
CA ILE A 426 -12.38 0.82 30.46
C ILE A 426 -10.87 1.00 30.54
N ASP A 427 -10.23 0.30 31.47
CA ASP A 427 -8.78 0.17 31.49
C ASP A 427 -8.36 -0.83 30.40
N THR A 428 -7.71 -0.30 29.36
CA THR A 428 -7.26 -1.09 28.22
C THR A 428 -6.00 -1.92 28.51
N LYS A 429 -5.29 -1.69 29.62
CA LYS A 429 -3.99 -2.30 29.90
C LYS A 429 -4.04 -3.69 30.54
N GLU A 430 -5.15 -4.05 31.17
CA GLU A 430 -5.25 -5.28 31.99
C GLU A 430 -6.17 -6.38 31.41
N SER A 431 -6.75 -6.19 30.21
CA SER A 431 -7.76 -7.11 29.69
C SER A 431 -7.21 -8.07 28.63
N SER A 432 -7.38 -9.38 28.88
CA SER A 432 -7.16 -10.43 27.86
C SER A 432 -8.10 -10.32 26.64
N TYR A 433 -9.11 -9.45 26.71
CA TYR A 433 -10.09 -9.19 25.65
C TYR A 433 -9.96 -7.76 25.07
N PHE A 434 -8.85 -7.06 25.35
CA PHE A 434 -8.60 -5.68 24.92
C PHE A 434 -8.96 -5.42 23.46
N ARG A 435 -8.40 -6.21 22.54
CA ARG A 435 -8.61 -6.07 21.09
C ARG A 435 -10.09 -6.22 20.72
N GLN A 436 -10.75 -7.27 21.22
CA GLN A 436 -12.16 -7.53 20.98
C GLN A 436 -13.05 -6.35 21.41
N VAL A 437 -12.76 -5.77 22.58
CA VAL A 437 -13.53 -4.62 23.08
C VAL A 437 -13.30 -3.40 22.21
N VAL A 438 -12.04 -3.06 21.90
CA VAL A 438 -11.68 -1.89 21.09
C VAL A 438 -12.28 -1.98 19.69
N GLU A 439 -12.19 -3.14 19.03
CA GLU A 439 -12.76 -3.35 17.70
C GLU A 439 -14.29 -3.15 17.69
N LYS A 440 -14.99 -3.54 18.77
CA LYS A 440 -16.45 -3.33 18.86
C LYS A 440 -16.83 -1.89 19.15
N ILE A 441 -16.12 -1.20 20.04
CA ILE A 441 -16.47 0.18 20.41
C ILE A 441 -16.09 1.19 19.32
N THR A 442 -15.07 0.91 18.51
CA THR A 442 -14.63 1.80 17.41
C THR A 442 -15.54 1.75 16.19
N ASN A 443 -16.42 0.74 16.09
CA ASN A 443 -17.47 0.63 15.07
C ASN A 443 -18.65 1.58 15.27
N ILE A 444 -18.72 2.27 16.42
CA ILE A 444 -19.78 3.24 16.66
C ILE A 444 -19.61 4.46 15.75
N ASP A 445 -20.73 5.02 15.30
CA ASP A 445 -20.70 6.30 14.61
C ASP A 445 -20.36 7.44 15.59
N GLY A 446 -19.48 8.35 15.18
CA GLY A 446 -18.86 9.36 16.05
C GLY A 446 -17.44 9.01 16.47
N ALA A 447 -16.97 9.60 17.57
CA ALA A 447 -15.61 9.43 18.07
C ALA A 447 -15.52 8.54 19.33
N LEU A 448 -14.40 7.83 19.45
CA LEU A 448 -13.92 7.20 20.67
C LEU A 448 -13.14 8.24 21.49
N TYR A 449 -13.52 8.46 22.74
CA TYR A 449 -12.85 9.41 23.62
C TYR A 449 -12.03 8.68 24.69
N MET A 450 -10.73 8.91 24.71
CA MET A 450 -9.82 8.26 25.64
C MET A 450 -8.75 9.21 26.18
N ASP A 451 -8.08 8.78 27.25
CA ASP A 451 -6.88 9.46 27.74
C ASP A 451 -5.58 8.74 27.35
N ILE A 452 -4.47 9.46 27.48
CA ILE A 452 -3.11 9.00 27.20
C ILE A 452 -2.64 7.87 28.16
N ASP A 453 -3.37 7.62 29.24
CA ASP A 453 -3.13 6.46 30.11
C ASP A 453 -3.87 5.21 29.63
N GLY A 454 -4.61 5.27 28.53
CA GLY A 454 -5.31 4.13 27.96
C GLY A 454 -6.72 3.91 28.53
N HIS A 455 -7.32 4.90 29.18
CA HIS A 455 -8.70 4.78 29.65
C HIS A 455 -9.67 5.32 28.60
N VAL A 456 -10.68 4.53 28.26
CA VAL A 456 -11.79 5.02 27.43
C VAL A 456 -12.90 5.57 28.32
N HIS A 457 -13.32 6.80 28.05
CA HIS A 457 -14.28 7.55 28.85
C HIS A 457 -15.65 7.68 28.18
N ALA A 458 -15.69 7.74 26.84
CA ALA A 458 -16.93 7.83 26.07
C ALA A 458 -16.78 7.24 24.67
N ILE A 459 -17.92 6.84 24.09
CA ILE A 459 -18.02 6.31 22.73
C ILE A 459 -19.14 7.05 21.97
N GLY A 460 -19.05 7.10 20.65
CA GLY A 460 -20.05 7.77 19.80
C GLY A 460 -20.12 9.27 20.07
N VAL A 461 -18.98 9.87 20.41
CA VAL A 461 -18.90 11.29 20.73
C VAL A 461 -19.06 12.11 19.45
N ILE A 462 -20.04 12.99 19.44
CA ILE A 462 -20.19 13.97 18.35
C ILE A 462 -19.23 15.12 18.64
N LEU A 463 -18.25 15.25 17.76
CA LEU A 463 -17.26 16.31 17.83
C LEU A 463 -17.83 17.59 17.20
N ASP A 464 -18.06 18.60 18.03
CA ASP A 464 -18.56 19.91 17.62
C ASP A 464 -17.64 21.05 18.06
N GLY A 465 -17.69 22.16 17.33
CA GLY A 465 -16.85 23.34 17.53
C GLY A 465 -17.02 24.30 16.36
N TYR A 466 -16.22 25.36 16.31
CA TYR A 466 -16.37 26.38 15.26
C TYR A 466 -15.41 26.16 14.09
N ALA A 467 -15.88 26.51 12.89
CA ALA A 467 -15.05 26.52 11.69
C ALA A 467 -14.18 27.78 11.68
N LYS A 468 -12.87 27.61 11.58
CA LYS A 468 -11.91 28.71 11.49
C LYS A 468 -11.58 29.00 10.02
N ILE A 469 -11.50 30.27 9.66
CA ILE A 469 -11.20 30.69 8.28
C ILE A 469 -9.83 30.15 7.87
N GLY A 470 -9.78 29.46 6.73
CA GLY A 470 -8.56 28.85 6.20
C GLY A 470 -8.24 27.46 6.76
N GLU A 471 -9.06 26.92 7.67
CA GLU A 471 -8.96 25.55 8.16
C GLU A 471 -10.14 24.70 7.67
N GLY A 472 -9.88 23.44 7.32
CA GLY A 472 -10.86 22.52 6.75
C GLY A 472 -10.60 22.20 5.27
N ASP A 473 -11.09 21.04 4.84
CA ASP A 473 -10.90 20.53 3.48
C ASP A 473 -12.11 19.69 3.05
N SER A 474 -12.84 20.19 2.04
CA SER A 474 -14.02 19.51 1.49
C SER A 474 -13.71 18.13 0.89
N SER A 475 -12.45 17.86 0.54
CA SER A 475 -12.00 16.58 0.00
C SER A 475 -11.71 15.53 1.08
N ARG A 476 -11.43 15.96 2.32
CA ARG A 476 -11.07 15.08 3.47
C ARG A 476 -12.27 14.54 4.26
N GLY A 477 -13.49 14.90 3.86
CA GLY A 477 -14.72 14.35 4.41
C GLY A 477 -15.15 14.94 5.76
N ALA A 478 -16.32 14.50 6.24
CA ALA A 478 -16.98 15.09 7.40
C ALA A 478 -16.24 14.84 8.73
N ARG A 479 -15.65 13.64 8.92
CA ARG A 479 -14.94 13.26 10.15
C ARG A 479 -13.71 14.16 10.39
N TYR A 480 -12.87 14.33 9.37
CA TYR A 480 -11.70 15.23 9.42
C TYR A 480 -12.09 16.66 9.76
N ASN A 481 -13.08 17.21 9.05
CA ASN A 481 -13.55 18.57 9.30
C ASN A 481 -14.18 18.74 10.70
N SER A 482 -14.81 17.69 11.25
CA SER A 482 -15.37 17.72 12.60
C SER A 482 -14.27 17.70 13.66
N ALA A 483 -13.22 16.91 13.45
CA ALA A 483 -12.04 16.91 14.31
C ALA A 483 -11.34 18.29 14.34
N LEU A 484 -11.22 18.97 13.19
CA LEU A 484 -10.66 20.33 13.13
C LEU A 484 -11.53 21.35 13.88
N ARG A 485 -12.85 21.32 13.66
CA ARG A 485 -13.78 22.21 14.40
C ARG A 485 -13.68 21.98 15.90
N TYR A 486 -13.63 20.73 16.32
CA TYR A 486 -13.52 20.34 17.72
C TYR A 486 -12.21 20.80 18.35
N LYS A 487 -11.07 20.58 17.67
CA LYS A 487 -9.78 21.11 18.13
C LYS A 487 -9.79 22.63 18.31
N ASN A 488 -10.53 23.34 17.47
CA ASN A 488 -10.67 24.80 17.58
C ASN A 488 -11.59 25.22 18.73
N GLY A 489 -12.41 24.33 19.29
CA GLY A 489 -13.31 24.61 20.40
C GLY A 489 -12.59 25.01 21.69
N ASP A 490 -13.31 25.72 22.57
CA ASP A 490 -12.78 26.21 23.85
C ASP A 490 -12.49 25.03 24.81
N GLY A 491 -11.33 25.04 25.46
CA GLY A 491 -10.98 24.07 26.53
C GLY A 491 -10.11 22.89 26.11
N ILE A 492 -9.70 22.81 24.83
CA ILE A 492 -8.95 21.68 24.25
C ILE A 492 -7.58 22.13 23.71
N GLU A 493 -6.96 23.12 24.35
CA GLU A 493 -5.66 23.63 23.88
C GLU A 493 -4.49 22.80 24.43
N GLY A 494 -3.60 22.39 23.52
CA GLY A 494 -2.23 21.92 23.83
C GLY A 494 -2.04 20.47 24.24
N ASN A 495 -3.07 19.77 24.72
CA ASN A 495 -2.99 18.40 25.27
C ASN A 495 -4.03 17.46 24.65
N CYS A 496 -4.16 17.50 23.34
CA CYS A 496 -5.11 16.71 22.58
C CYS A 496 -4.50 16.22 21.28
N VAL A 497 -4.63 14.93 21.01
CA VAL A 497 -4.34 14.29 19.74
C VAL A 497 -5.62 13.62 19.24
N ILE A 498 -6.06 14.00 18.05
CA ILE A 498 -7.21 13.41 17.37
C ILE A 498 -6.67 12.61 16.19
N VAL A 499 -6.95 11.31 16.19
CA VAL A 499 -6.63 10.41 15.08
C VAL A 499 -7.91 10.16 14.30
N VAL A 500 -7.95 10.64 13.06
CA VAL A 500 -9.07 10.44 12.15
C VAL A 500 -8.72 9.29 11.22
N ILE A 501 -9.52 8.22 11.28
CA ILE A 501 -9.38 7.04 10.45
C ILE A 501 -10.55 7.05 9.47
N SER A 502 -10.23 7.14 8.19
CA SER A 502 -11.21 7.10 7.11
C SER A 502 -11.56 5.68 6.72
N GLU A 503 -12.68 5.52 6.02
CA GLU A 503 -13.15 4.22 5.50
C GLU A 503 -12.20 3.64 4.44
N ASP A 504 -11.43 4.49 3.76
CA ASP A 504 -10.50 4.09 2.72
C ASP A 504 -9.05 3.93 3.23
N GLY A 505 -8.89 3.78 4.55
CA GLY A 505 -7.63 3.46 5.22
C GLY A 505 -6.67 4.64 5.40
N MET A 506 -7.09 5.86 5.10
CA MET A 506 -6.30 7.07 5.38
C MET A 506 -6.38 7.41 6.86
N ILE A 507 -5.22 7.71 7.46
CA ILE A 507 -5.10 8.17 8.85
C ILE A 507 -4.53 9.58 8.86
N ASP A 508 -5.29 10.51 9.44
CA ASP A 508 -4.88 11.88 9.71
C ASP A 508 -4.71 12.08 11.22
N ILE A 509 -3.64 12.76 11.64
CA ILE A 509 -3.33 13.04 13.05
C ILE A 509 -3.42 14.56 13.25
N ILE A 510 -4.17 14.99 14.26
CA ILE A 510 -4.48 16.40 14.55
C ILE A 510 -4.10 16.68 16.01
N PRO A 511 -3.35 17.74 16.35
CA PRO A 511 -2.67 18.70 15.47
C PRO A 511 -1.72 18.02 14.51
N GLU A 512 -1.60 18.60 13.30
CA GLU A 512 -0.54 18.21 12.39
C GLU A 512 0.81 18.39 13.08
N SER A 513 1.57 17.31 13.15
CA SER A 513 2.98 17.33 13.48
C SER A 513 3.74 18.26 12.51
N GLU A 514 4.92 18.73 12.91
CA GLU A 514 5.75 19.56 12.02
C GLU A 514 6.08 18.84 10.70
N ILE A 515 6.17 17.51 10.75
CA ILE A 515 6.35 16.65 9.58
C ILE A 515 5.11 16.68 8.67
N GLU A 516 3.90 16.64 9.22
CA GLU A 516 2.66 16.72 8.41
C GLU A 516 2.48 18.07 7.75
N LYS A 517 2.87 19.16 8.42
CA LYS A 517 2.92 20.49 7.79
C LYS A 517 3.90 20.51 6.62
N GLN A 518 5.10 19.95 6.80
CA GLN A 518 6.09 19.82 5.73
C GLN A 518 5.56 18.99 4.57
N ILE A 519 4.93 17.84 4.83
CA ILE A 519 4.28 16.99 3.82
C ILE A 519 3.20 17.78 3.06
N SER A 520 2.34 18.51 3.77
CA SER A 520 1.25 19.31 3.20
C SER A 520 1.78 20.46 2.34
N GLU A 521 2.82 21.14 2.82
CA GLU A 521 3.47 22.24 2.11
C GLU A 521 4.22 21.75 0.87
N LEU A 522 4.97 20.65 0.97
CA LEU A 522 5.60 19.99 -0.17
C LEU A 522 4.56 19.57 -1.20
N ALA A 523 3.46 18.92 -0.78
CA ALA A 523 2.40 18.51 -1.71
C ALA A 523 1.80 19.71 -2.47
N LYS A 524 1.61 20.86 -1.81
CA LYS A 524 1.15 22.11 -2.44
C LYS A 524 2.19 22.66 -3.43
N GLN A 525 3.46 22.68 -3.06
CA GLN A 525 4.55 23.12 -3.94
C GLN A 525 4.65 22.21 -5.17
N ILE A 526 4.60 20.89 -4.98
CA ILE A 526 4.59 19.89 -6.05
C ILE A 526 3.42 20.12 -7.00
N SER A 527 2.20 20.31 -6.49
CA SER A 527 1.03 20.61 -7.32
C SER A 527 1.22 21.90 -8.12
N THR A 528 1.79 22.93 -7.49
CA THR A 528 2.05 24.22 -8.15
C THR A 528 3.05 24.07 -9.29
N LEU A 529 4.18 23.40 -9.04
CA LEU A 529 5.20 23.13 -10.06
C LEU A 529 4.66 22.25 -11.19
N TYR A 530 3.82 21.26 -10.87
CA TYR A 530 3.15 20.43 -11.85
C TYR A 530 2.24 21.26 -12.77
N ASP A 531 1.42 22.15 -12.20
CA ASP A 531 0.52 23.03 -12.96
C ASP A 531 1.30 24.06 -13.79
N GLU A 532 2.49 24.48 -13.34
CA GLU A 532 3.44 25.31 -14.10
C GLU A 532 4.20 24.55 -15.19
N GLY A 533 4.08 23.21 -15.24
CA GLY A 533 4.80 22.36 -16.20
C GLY A 533 6.29 22.14 -15.87
N LYS A 534 6.73 22.49 -14.65
CA LYS A 534 8.10 22.30 -14.16
C LYS A 534 8.28 20.92 -13.55
N PHE A 535 8.27 19.89 -14.40
CA PHE A 535 8.21 18.49 -13.97
C PHE A 535 9.48 18.02 -13.25
N GLU A 536 10.66 18.48 -13.66
CA GLU A 536 11.93 18.12 -13.04
C GLU A 536 12.04 18.66 -11.60
N GLU A 537 11.70 19.93 -11.38
CA GLU A 537 11.66 20.53 -10.04
C GLU A 537 10.60 19.83 -9.16
N ALA A 538 9.43 19.51 -9.73
CA ALA A 538 8.40 18.76 -9.01
C ALA A 538 8.88 17.35 -8.61
N LEU A 539 9.70 16.71 -9.43
CA LEU A 539 10.25 15.38 -9.16
C LEU A 539 11.24 15.39 -7.98
N GLU A 540 12.04 16.45 -7.84
CA GLU A 540 12.94 16.64 -6.69
C GLU A 540 12.14 16.71 -5.39
N LEU A 541 11.10 17.54 -5.35
CA LEU A 541 10.24 17.67 -4.16
C LEU A 541 9.44 16.40 -3.86
N VAL A 542 8.98 15.68 -4.89
CA VAL A 542 8.30 14.40 -4.68
C VAL A 542 9.22 13.35 -4.08
N THR A 543 10.52 13.39 -4.37
CA THR A 543 11.48 12.47 -3.75
C THR A 543 11.60 12.74 -2.26
N VAL A 544 11.69 14.02 -1.86
CA VAL A 544 11.65 14.42 -0.43
C VAL A 544 10.33 14.00 0.23
N LEU A 545 9.20 14.20 -0.46
CA LEU A 545 7.88 13.78 0.03
C LEU A 545 7.79 12.26 0.24
N GLN A 546 8.42 11.48 -0.64
CA GLN A 546 8.50 10.02 -0.53
C GLN A 546 9.29 9.61 0.71
N ASP A 547 10.43 10.25 1.00
CA ASP A 547 11.24 9.96 2.19
C ASP A 547 10.47 10.26 3.48
N LEU A 548 9.67 11.33 3.49
CA LEU A 548 8.83 11.71 4.64
C LEU A 548 7.59 10.82 4.80
N ASN A 549 7.13 10.18 3.72
CA ASN A 549 5.90 9.40 3.70
C ASN A 549 5.97 8.20 2.72
N PRO A 550 6.79 7.19 3.03
CA PRO A 550 7.19 6.14 2.08
C PRO A 550 6.09 5.15 1.74
N ARG A 551 4.96 5.19 2.45
CA ARG A 551 3.84 4.23 2.34
C ARG A 551 2.53 4.85 1.89
N ARG A 552 2.57 6.10 1.42
CA ARG A 552 1.38 6.81 0.98
C ARG A 552 1.17 6.63 -0.54
N PRO A 553 0.07 5.99 -0.98
CA PRO A 553 -0.22 5.80 -2.40
C PRO A 553 -0.22 7.12 -3.19
N GLU A 554 -0.72 8.21 -2.59
CA GLU A 554 -0.77 9.53 -3.25
C GLU A 554 0.62 10.10 -3.59
N THR A 555 1.65 9.76 -2.81
CA THR A 555 3.02 10.18 -3.10
C THR A 555 3.53 9.52 -4.38
N PHE A 556 3.32 8.21 -4.51
CA PHE A 556 3.68 7.45 -5.71
C PHE A 556 2.82 7.82 -6.92
N LEU A 557 1.54 8.11 -6.72
CA LEU A 557 0.67 8.67 -7.76
C LEU A 557 1.19 10.01 -8.29
N SER A 558 1.58 10.91 -7.39
CA SER A 558 2.17 12.21 -7.76
C SER A 558 3.47 12.00 -8.54
N LYS A 559 4.34 11.10 -8.07
CA LYS A 559 5.58 10.71 -8.76
C LYS A 559 5.33 10.17 -10.17
N ALA A 560 4.41 9.22 -10.31
CA ALA A 560 4.04 8.64 -11.59
C ALA A 560 3.49 9.72 -12.54
N ARG A 561 2.62 10.61 -12.03
CA ARG A 561 2.01 11.70 -12.79
C ARG A 561 3.05 12.73 -13.24
N ILE A 562 4.10 12.97 -12.49
CA ILE A 562 5.21 13.84 -12.91
C ILE A 562 6.05 13.13 -13.97
N LEU A 563 6.51 11.91 -13.68
CA LEU A 563 7.40 11.14 -14.56
C LEU A 563 6.81 10.85 -15.95
N VAL A 564 5.48 10.69 -16.07
CA VAL A 564 4.83 10.46 -17.37
C VAL A 564 4.94 11.65 -18.34
N ASN A 565 5.29 12.83 -17.82
CA ASN A 565 5.48 14.05 -18.59
C ASN A 565 6.98 14.38 -18.84
N ILE A 566 7.91 13.58 -18.33
CA ILE A 566 9.34 13.73 -18.57
C ILE A 566 9.79 12.72 -19.65
N ASP A 567 10.47 13.21 -20.68
CA ASP A 567 10.97 12.36 -21.76
C ASP A 567 11.95 11.30 -21.25
N GLY A 568 11.79 10.06 -21.71
CA GLY A 568 12.62 8.92 -21.29
C GLY A 568 12.30 8.34 -19.90
N LYS A 569 11.27 8.85 -19.20
CA LYS A 569 10.91 8.43 -17.84
C LYS A 569 9.64 7.58 -17.72
N LEU A 570 9.10 7.09 -18.83
CA LEU A 570 7.86 6.28 -18.84
C LEU A 570 7.95 4.98 -18.03
N GLU A 571 9.10 4.29 -18.06
CA GLU A 571 9.29 3.06 -17.26
C GLU A 571 9.41 3.37 -15.75
N ASP A 572 10.05 4.49 -15.38
CA ASP A 572 10.09 4.94 -13.98
C ASP A 572 8.69 5.38 -13.50
N SER A 573 7.90 6.00 -14.39
CA SER A 573 6.50 6.33 -14.14
C SER A 573 5.64 5.07 -13.92
N LEU A 574 5.85 4.04 -14.75
CA LEU A 574 5.17 2.75 -14.62
C LEU A 574 5.49 2.09 -13.28
N LYS A 575 6.75 2.10 -12.85
CA LYS A 575 7.17 1.60 -11.53
C LYS A 575 6.44 2.34 -10.40
N ALA A 576 6.43 3.67 -10.43
CA ALA A 576 5.73 4.46 -9.42
C ALA A 576 4.22 4.17 -9.39
N ALA A 577 3.57 4.00 -10.54
CA ALA A 577 2.17 3.62 -10.59
C ALA A 577 1.92 2.21 -10.01
N ASN A 578 2.81 1.25 -10.26
CA ASN A 578 2.76 -0.08 -9.65
C ASN A 578 2.89 -0.01 -8.13
N CYS A 579 3.82 0.78 -7.60
CA CYS A 579 3.97 1.02 -6.17
C CYS A 579 2.65 1.53 -5.56
N ALA A 580 2.00 2.51 -6.21
CA ALA A 580 0.73 3.05 -5.73
C ALA A 580 -0.39 1.99 -5.69
N ILE A 581 -0.47 1.11 -6.69
CA ILE A 581 -1.47 0.02 -6.76
C ILE A 581 -1.17 -1.06 -5.72
N GLN A 582 0.09 -1.41 -5.51
CA GLN A 582 0.46 -2.36 -4.46
C GLN A 582 0.13 -1.82 -3.06
N LEU A 583 0.29 -0.51 -2.83
CA LEU A 583 -0.08 0.11 -1.55
C LEU A 583 -1.59 0.28 -1.37
N LYS A 584 -2.31 0.54 -2.45
CA LYS A 584 -3.78 0.67 -2.46
C LYS A 584 -4.34 0.13 -3.76
N GLU A 585 -4.69 -1.16 -3.72
CA GLU A 585 -5.11 -1.91 -4.90
C GLU A 585 -6.43 -1.40 -5.49
N ASP A 586 -7.32 -0.90 -4.63
CA ASP A 586 -8.60 -0.29 -4.99
C ASP A 586 -8.47 1.23 -5.27
N SER A 587 -7.30 1.68 -5.73
CA SER A 587 -7.10 3.05 -6.19
C SER A 587 -7.49 3.21 -7.66
N GLU A 588 -8.69 3.71 -7.93
CA GLU A 588 -9.13 4.05 -9.30
C GLU A 588 -8.14 4.97 -10.01
N GLN A 589 -7.60 5.95 -9.30
CA GLN A 589 -6.64 6.91 -9.86
C GLN A 589 -5.33 6.24 -10.28
N ALA A 590 -4.89 5.20 -9.56
CA ALA A 590 -3.65 4.50 -9.86
C ALA A 590 -3.79 3.62 -11.10
N HIS A 591 -4.88 2.86 -11.21
CA HIS A 591 -5.21 2.11 -12.42
C HIS A 591 -5.40 3.04 -13.62
N TYR A 592 -6.14 4.14 -13.45
CA TYR A 592 -6.31 5.15 -14.49
C TYR A 592 -4.97 5.72 -14.96
N LEU A 593 -4.10 6.13 -14.04
CA LEU A 593 -2.78 6.68 -14.40
C LEU A 593 -1.88 5.65 -15.07
N ARG A 594 -1.84 4.41 -14.57
CA ARG A 594 -1.08 3.31 -15.17
C ARG A 594 -1.57 2.99 -16.59
N SER A 595 -2.88 3.05 -16.83
CA SER A 595 -3.43 2.90 -18.18
C SER A 595 -2.93 3.97 -19.15
N LEU A 596 -2.80 5.23 -18.70
CA LEU A 596 -2.27 6.31 -19.53
C LEU A 596 -0.80 6.10 -19.86
N ILE A 597 -0.02 5.58 -18.91
CA ILE A 597 1.38 5.21 -19.09
C ILE A 597 1.49 4.07 -20.11
N TYR A 598 0.67 3.03 -19.98
CA TYR A 598 0.60 1.92 -20.94
C TYR A 598 0.22 2.38 -22.35
N ILE A 599 -0.74 3.31 -22.49
CA ILE A 599 -1.10 3.91 -23.79
C ILE A 599 0.10 4.64 -24.41
N LYS A 600 0.93 5.32 -23.62
CA LYS A 600 2.16 5.98 -24.11
C LYS A 600 3.27 4.99 -24.45
N LEU A 601 3.33 3.86 -23.77
CA LEU A 601 4.24 2.74 -24.04
C LEU A 601 3.75 1.81 -25.17
N ASP A 602 2.61 2.12 -25.80
CA ASP A 602 1.94 1.31 -26.82
C ASP A 602 1.53 -0.11 -26.35
N LYS A 603 1.37 -0.31 -25.04
CA LYS A 603 0.89 -1.56 -24.41
C LYS A 603 -0.63 -1.50 -24.21
N ILE A 604 -1.38 -1.51 -25.31
CA ILE A 604 -2.80 -1.12 -25.30
C ILE A 604 -3.70 -2.11 -24.54
N GLU A 605 -3.43 -3.41 -24.61
CA GLU A 605 -4.19 -4.44 -23.90
C GLU A 605 -4.09 -4.23 -22.37
N ASN A 606 -2.89 -3.98 -21.85
CA ASN A 606 -2.70 -3.68 -20.43
C ASN A 606 -3.46 -2.41 -20.00
N ALA A 607 -3.53 -1.40 -20.88
CA ALA A 607 -4.30 -0.20 -20.60
C ALA A 607 -5.81 -0.47 -20.51
N VAL A 608 -6.34 -1.34 -21.36
CA VAL A 608 -7.76 -1.74 -21.33
C VAL A 608 -8.10 -2.45 -20.02
N ASP A 609 -7.24 -3.37 -19.57
CA ASP A 609 -7.43 -4.10 -18.31
C ASP A 609 -7.43 -3.15 -17.10
N ASP A 610 -6.48 -2.22 -17.05
CA ASP A 610 -6.42 -1.20 -15.99
C ASP A 610 -7.64 -0.27 -16.01
N LEU A 611 -8.09 0.16 -17.18
CA LEU A 611 -9.28 1.02 -17.30
C LEU A 611 -10.53 0.29 -16.84
N LYS A 612 -10.69 -0.99 -17.18
CA LYS A 612 -11.79 -1.82 -16.69
C LYS A 612 -11.73 -1.96 -15.17
N LYS A 613 -10.55 -2.23 -14.60
CA LYS A 613 -10.36 -2.32 -13.14
C LYS A 613 -10.69 -1.01 -12.44
N GLY A 614 -10.24 0.12 -12.97
CA GLY A 614 -10.58 1.45 -12.46
C GLY A 614 -12.09 1.74 -12.51
N ILE A 615 -12.77 1.35 -13.59
CA ILE A 615 -14.22 1.50 -13.74
C ILE A 615 -15.00 0.62 -12.75
N GLU A 616 -14.53 -0.60 -12.47
CA GLU A 616 -15.11 -1.48 -11.45
C GLU A 616 -15.03 -0.86 -10.04
N ILE A 617 -13.92 -0.17 -9.74
CA ILE A 617 -13.72 0.52 -8.46
C ILE A 617 -14.60 1.78 -8.39
N LYS A 618 -14.43 2.70 -9.34
CA LYS A 618 -15.18 3.96 -9.39
C LYS A 618 -15.37 4.38 -10.85
N PRO A 619 -16.57 4.25 -11.42
CA PRO A 619 -16.82 4.67 -12.79
C PRO A 619 -16.69 6.19 -12.91
N THR A 620 -15.92 6.66 -13.90
CA THR A 620 -15.86 8.08 -14.29
C THR A 620 -16.02 8.23 -15.81
N ALA A 621 -16.54 9.38 -16.25
CA ALA A 621 -16.75 9.63 -17.68
C ALA A 621 -15.41 9.69 -18.43
N ALA A 622 -14.35 10.15 -17.76
CA ALA A 622 -12.99 10.15 -18.28
C ALA A 622 -12.46 8.73 -18.49
N SER A 623 -12.63 7.83 -17.52
CA SER A 623 -12.19 6.43 -17.61
C SER A 623 -12.89 5.69 -18.74
N TYR A 624 -14.22 5.83 -18.87
CA TYR A 624 -14.96 5.27 -20.00
C TYR A 624 -14.52 5.84 -21.36
N THR A 625 -14.23 7.14 -21.43
CA THR A 625 -13.76 7.76 -22.68
C THR A 625 -12.37 7.25 -23.07
N ASN A 626 -11.46 7.08 -22.11
CA ASN A 626 -10.14 6.52 -22.39
C ASN A 626 -10.20 5.03 -22.72
N LEU A 627 -11.14 4.28 -22.12
CA LEU A 627 -11.41 2.89 -22.49
C LEU A 627 -11.84 2.81 -23.96
N GLY A 628 -12.76 3.69 -24.38
CA GLY A 628 -13.14 3.79 -25.79
C GLY A 628 -11.95 4.12 -26.69
N ASP A 629 -11.10 5.09 -26.32
CA ASP A 629 -9.91 5.44 -27.09
C ASP A 629 -8.94 4.24 -27.23
N ALA A 630 -8.74 3.47 -26.16
CA ALA A 630 -7.90 2.27 -26.18
C ALA A 630 -8.52 1.15 -27.03
N LEU A 631 -9.83 0.95 -26.95
CA LEU A 631 -10.54 -0.06 -27.75
C LEU A 631 -10.55 0.27 -29.25
N VAL A 632 -10.63 1.55 -29.63
CA VAL A 632 -10.46 1.99 -31.03
C VAL A 632 -9.06 1.60 -31.54
N LYS A 633 -8.00 1.78 -30.72
CA LYS A 633 -6.65 1.34 -31.10
C LYS A 633 -6.57 -0.18 -31.31
N LEU A 634 -7.32 -0.96 -30.53
CA LEU A 634 -7.49 -2.41 -30.72
C LEU A 634 -8.48 -2.80 -31.83
N LYS A 635 -9.00 -1.82 -32.59
CA LYS A 635 -10.02 -2.01 -33.65
C LYS A 635 -11.35 -2.61 -33.16
N SER A 636 -11.63 -2.52 -31.86
CA SER A 636 -12.86 -2.98 -31.23
C SER A 636 -13.88 -1.83 -31.17
N ASN A 637 -14.38 -1.43 -32.34
CA ASN A 637 -15.19 -0.22 -32.49
C ASN A 637 -16.57 -0.27 -31.81
N GLU A 638 -17.20 -1.45 -31.74
CA GLU A 638 -18.50 -1.62 -31.08
C GLU A 638 -18.37 -1.41 -29.56
N ASP A 639 -17.41 -2.10 -28.93
CA ASP A 639 -17.10 -1.92 -27.51
C ASP A 639 -16.67 -0.48 -27.19
N ALA A 640 -15.92 0.16 -28.09
CA ALA A 640 -15.55 1.56 -27.94
C ALA A 640 -16.77 2.49 -27.96
N MET A 641 -17.74 2.23 -28.84
CA MET A 641 -18.99 2.98 -28.92
C MET A 641 -19.80 2.84 -27.63
N ASP A 642 -19.87 1.63 -27.07
CA ASP A 642 -20.51 1.38 -25.78
C ASP A 642 -19.81 2.12 -24.63
N ALA A 643 -18.48 2.12 -24.63
CA ALA A 643 -17.71 2.89 -23.65
C ALA A 643 -18.03 4.40 -23.75
N TYR A 644 -18.08 4.99 -24.94
CA TYR A 644 -18.45 6.40 -25.10
C TYR A 644 -19.91 6.68 -24.69
N ASN A 645 -20.84 5.76 -24.99
CA ASN A 645 -22.24 5.87 -24.54
C ASN A 645 -22.34 5.85 -23.01
N ASN A 646 -21.57 4.99 -22.34
CA ASN A 646 -21.51 4.94 -20.89
C ASN A 646 -20.89 6.22 -20.30
N ALA A 647 -19.85 6.79 -20.92
CA ALA A 647 -19.30 8.08 -20.50
C ALA A 647 -20.36 9.20 -20.55
N ILE A 648 -21.13 9.27 -21.65
CA ILE A 648 -22.21 10.25 -21.85
C ILE A 648 -23.34 10.05 -20.82
N LYS A 649 -23.74 8.80 -20.59
CA LYS A 649 -24.80 8.47 -19.62
C LYS A 649 -24.39 8.82 -18.19
N LEU A 650 -23.10 8.69 -17.87
CA LEU A 650 -22.58 8.96 -16.54
C LEU A 650 -22.43 10.47 -16.26
N ASP A 651 -21.98 11.25 -17.24
CA ASP A 651 -21.92 12.71 -17.17
C ASP A 651 -22.27 13.35 -18.51
N GLU A 652 -23.51 13.81 -18.65
CA GLU A 652 -24.00 14.48 -19.86
C GLU A 652 -23.28 15.82 -20.14
N LYS A 653 -22.60 16.40 -19.15
CA LYS A 653 -21.79 17.61 -19.31
C LYS A 653 -20.35 17.27 -19.72
N TYR A 654 -19.94 16.01 -19.70
CA TYR A 654 -18.60 15.61 -20.12
C TYR A 654 -18.48 15.52 -21.64
N ILE A 655 -18.15 16.65 -22.26
CA ILE A 655 -18.19 16.82 -23.73
C ILE A 655 -17.28 15.85 -24.50
N ARG A 656 -16.19 15.39 -23.89
CA ARG A 656 -15.19 14.55 -24.55
C ARG A 656 -15.79 13.21 -25.00
N GLY A 657 -16.71 12.63 -24.23
CA GLY A 657 -17.39 11.38 -24.61
C GLY A 657 -18.17 11.53 -25.92
N TYR A 658 -18.91 12.63 -26.07
CA TYR A 658 -19.60 12.95 -27.32
C TYR A 658 -18.65 13.18 -28.50
N VAL A 659 -17.58 13.97 -28.29
CA VAL A 659 -16.59 14.25 -29.33
C VAL A 659 -15.94 12.96 -29.83
N ARG A 660 -15.57 12.06 -28.93
CA ARG A 660 -14.98 10.76 -29.31
C ARG A 660 -15.96 9.87 -30.05
N LYS A 661 -17.22 9.81 -29.62
CA LYS A 661 -18.29 9.13 -30.34
C LYS A 661 -18.48 9.67 -31.77
N VAL A 662 -18.49 10.99 -31.93
CA VAL A 662 -18.62 11.64 -33.24
C VAL A 662 -17.43 11.35 -34.13
N ASN A 663 -16.21 11.42 -33.59
CA ASN A 663 -15.00 11.09 -34.34
C ASN A 663 -15.01 9.63 -34.80
N LEU A 664 -15.47 8.69 -33.97
CA LEU A 664 -15.59 7.29 -34.36
C LEU A 664 -16.59 7.10 -35.52
N TYR A 665 -17.74 7.78 -35.50
CA TYR A 665 -18.66 7.78 -36.64
C TYR A 665 -18.06 8.41 -37.90
N ILE A 666 -17.29 9.50 -37.76
CA ILE A 666 -16.58 10.15 -38.87
C ILE A 666 -15.55 9.19 -39.49
N GLU A 667 -14.78 8.46 -38.67
CA GLU A 667 -13.80 7.47 -39.11
C GLU A 667 -14.45 6.29 -39.84
N GLN A 668 -15.67 5.92 -39.44
CA GLN A 668 -16.49 4.90 -40.10
C GLN A 668 -17.22 5.42 -41.35
N GLY A 669 -17.21 6.73 -41.61
CA GLY A 669 -17.93 7.36 -42.72
C GLY A 669 -19.43 7.57 -42.47
N GLU A 670 -19.91 7.36 -41.25
CA GLU A 670 -21.33 7.49 -40.86
C GLU A 670 -21.67 8.95 -40.47
N TYR A 671 -21.56 9.85 -41.44
CA TYR A 671 -21.66 11.30 -41.22
C TYR A 671 -23.05 11.76 -40.76
N GLU A 672 -24.13 11.08 -41.16
CA GLU A 672 -25.49 11.37 -40.69
C GLU A 672 -25.64 11.08 -39.20
N LYS A 673 -25.15 9.94 -38.72
CA LYS A 673 -25.18 9.59 -37.28
C LYS A 673 -24.30 10.53 -36.47
N ALA A 674 -23.12 10.90 -37.01
CA ALA A 674 -22.27 11.92 -36.41
C ALA A 674 -23.03 13.25 -36.22
N LEU A 675 -23.79 13.68 -37.24
CA LEU A 675 -24.58 14.92 -37.19
C LEU A 675 -25.73 14.85 -36.16
N GLU A 676 -26.40 13.70 -36.05
CA GLU A 676 -27.46 13.46 -35.06
C GLU A 676 -26.95 13.61 -33.62
N VAL A 677 -25.71 13.18 -33.35
CA VAL A 677 -25.07 13.33 -32.03
C VAL A 677 -24.69 14.78 -31.76
N VAL A 678 -24.12 15.50 -32.74
CA VAL A 678 -23.59 16.86 -32.54
C VAL A 678 -24.67 17.92 -32.32
N LYS A 679 -25.78 17.84 -33.06
CA LYS A 679 -26.87 18.84 -33.03
C LYS A 679 -27.42 19.16 -31.63
N PRO A 680 -27.86 18.20 -30.81
CA PRO A 680 -28.42 18.49 -29.49
C PRO A 680 -27.39 19.10 -28.54
N ILE A 681 -26.12 18.75 -28.68
CA ILE A 681 -25.04 19.26 -27.82
C ILE A 681 -24.80 20.74 -28.09
N ILE A 682 -24.78 21.14 -29.36
CA ILE A 682 -24.65 22.55 -29.75
C ILE A 682 -25.79 23.38 -29.16
N GLY A 683 -27.02 22.88 -29.18
CA GLY A 683 -28.17 23.57 -28.57
C GLY A 683 -28.01 23.83 -27.07
N ASN A 684 -27.29 22.95 -26.36
CA ASN A 684 -26.98 23.11 -24.94
C ASN A 684 -25.69 23.91 -24.68
N ARG A 685 -24.85 24.13 -25.71
CA ARG A 685 -23.54 24.78 -25.64
C ARG A 685 -23.34 25.71 -26.82
N GLU A 686 -24.21 26.71 -26.93
CA GLU A 686 -24.30 27.58 -28.11
C GLU A 686 -23.03 28.42 -28.39
N HIS A 687 -22.06 28.44 -27.46
CA HIS A 687 -20.79 29.18 -27.56
C HIS A 687 -19.54 28.28 -27.73
N ASP A 688 -19.71 26.98 -27.96
CA ASP A 688 -18.57 26.07 -28.16
C ASP A 688 -18.08 26.08 -29.62
N SER A 689 -17.00 26.83 -29.86
CA SER A 689 -16.43 26.98 -31.21
C SER A 689 -15.97 25.67 -31.84
N PHE A 690 -15.54 24.69 -31.04
CA PHE A 690 -15.06 23.41 -31.53
C PHE A 690 -16.20 22.55 -32.06
N LEU A 691 -17.37 22.57 -31.42
CA LEU A 691 -18.54 21.81 -31.88
C LEU A 691 -19.09 22.33 -33.22
N TYR A 692 -19.11 23.65 -33.42
CA TYR A 692 -19.49 24.23 -34.72
C TYR A 692 -18.47 23.90 -35.81
N ALA A 693 -17.18 23.89 -35.51
CA ALA A 693 -16.15 23.48 -36.47
C ALA A 693 -16.31 22.01 -36.88
N MET A 694 -16.61 21.13 -35.90
CA MET A 694 -16.90 19.72 -36.13
C MET A 694 -18.18 19.53 -36.97
N GLN A 695 -19.24 20.29 -36.67
CA GLN A 695 -20.47 20.31 -37.47
C GLN A 695 -20.21 20.75 -38.92
N GLY A 696 -19.43 21.82 -39.12
CA GLY A 696 -19.05 22.30 -40.45
C GLY A 696 -18.29 21.25 -41.25
N PHE A 697 -17.39 20.52 -40.60
CA PHE A 697 -16.68 19.39 -41.22
C PHE A 697 -17.64 18.26 -41.64
N ILE A 698 -18.58 17.89 -40.77
CA ILE A 698 -19.58 16.85 -41.06
C ILE A 698 -20.46 17.27 -42.25
N TYR A 699 -20.97 18.50 -42.27
CA TYR A 699 -21.76 19.01 -43.40
C TYR A 699 -20.98 19.01 -44.71
N LYS A 700 -19.68 19.37 -44.68
CA LYS A 700 -18.83 19.30 -45.86
C LYS A 700 -18.72 17.87 -46.40
N LYS A 701 -18.58 16.87 -45.53
CA LYS A 701 -18.54 15.45 -45.92
C LYS A 701 -19.87 14.94 -46.46
N LEU A 702 -20.98 15.54 -46.05
CA LEU A 702 -22.33 15.30 -46.58
C LEU A 702 -22.65 16.08 -47.87
N ASN A 703 -21.68 16.81 -48.45
CA ASN A 703 -21.87 17.72 -49.60
C ASN A 703 -22.94 18.81 -49.36
N LYS A 704 -23.09 19.25 -48.11
CA LYS A 704 -23.97 20.35 -47.69
C LYS A 704 -23.15 21.62 -47.51
N ASP A 705 -22.76 22.23 -48.63
CA ASP A 705 -21.76 23.29 -48.65
C ASP A 705 -22.23 24.59 -47.97
N GLU A 706 -23.50 24.96 -48.11
CA GLU A 706 -24.04 26.16 -47.47
C GLU A 706 -24.07 26.01 -45.94
N GLU A 707 -24.59 24.88 -45.44
CA GLU A 707 -24.64 24.61 -43.99
C GLU A 707 -23.24 24.42 -43.40
N SER A 708 -22.30 23.89 -44.19
CA SER A 708 -20.89 23.81 -43.79
C SER A 708 -20.29 25.19 -43.55
N ILE A 709 -20.49 26.13 -44.48
CA ILE A 709 -19.95 27.49 -44.39
C ILE A 709 -20.62 28.24 -43.23
N ASP A 710 -21.93 28.12 -43.05
CA ASP A 710 -22.65 28.72 -41.92
C ASP A 710 -22.09 28.24 -40.56
N SER A 711 -21.87 26.93 -40.45
CA SER A 711 -21.29 26.33 -39.25
C SER A 711 -19.85 26.81 -39.00
N TYR A 712 -19.02 26.89 -40.04
CA TYR A 712 -17.67 27.44 -39.91
C TYR A 712 -17.66 28.94 -39.55
N ARG A 713 -18.60 29.74 -40.07
CA ARG A 713 -18.76 31.15 -39.69
C ARG A 713 -19.13 31.31 -38.23
N LYS A 714 -20.04 30.46 -37.70
CA LYS A 714 -20.35 30.41 -36.27
C LYS A 714 -19.12 30.03 -35.45
N ALA A 715 -18.39 28.99 -35.85
CA ALA A 715 -17.14 28.59 -35.20
C ALA A 715 -16.13 29.74 -35.16
N PHE A 716 -15.92 30.45 -36.28
CA PHE A 716 -15.02 31.60 -36.39
C PHE A 716 -15.41 32.72 -35.42
N LYS A 717 -16.70 33.06 -35.35
CA LYS A 717 -17.22 34.08 -34.44
C LYS A 717 -16.91 33.72 -32.98
N GLU A 718 -17.16 32.48 -32.57
CA GLU A 718 -16.91 32.04 -31.19
C GLU A 718 -15.41 31.91 -30.88
N TYR A 719 -14.58 31.48 -31.84
CA TYR A 719 -13.12 31.51 -31.72
C TYR A 719 -12.59 32.94 -31.54
N LYS A 720 -13.09 33.89 -32.35
CA LYS A 720 -12.72 35.31 -32.25
C LYS A 720 -13.13 35.90 -30.90
N ASN A 721 -14.37 35.64 -30.45
CA ASN A 721 -14.85 36.10 -29.14
C ASN A 721 -13.98 35.55 -28.00
N SER A 722 -13.68 34.25 -28.04
CA SER A 722 -12.89 33.59 -27.00
C SER A 722 -11.40 33.96 -27.02
N SER A 723 -10.85 34.38 -28.18
CA SER A 723 -9.47 34.85 -28.33
C SER A 723 -9.21 36.23 -27.70
N ASN A 724 -10.26 37.03 -27.50
CA ASN A 724 -10.16 38.35 -26.86
C ASN A 724 -10.19 38.27 -25.32
N ASN A 725 -10.41 37.09 -24.74
CA ASN A 725 -10.34 36.86 -23.30
C ASN A 725 -8.89 36.58 -22.85
N LEU A 726 -8.47 37.19 -21.74
CA LEU A 726 -7.12 37.17 -21.14
C LEU A 726 -6.63 35.79 -20.64
N THR A 727 -7.27 34.68 -21.00
CA THR A 727 -6.89 33.32 -20.56
C THR A 727 -5.90 32.69 -21.54
N TYR A 728 -4.85 32.04 -21.03
CA TYR A 728 -3.95 31.21 -21.83
C TYR A 728 -4.73 30.17 -22.64
N LYS A 729 -4.45 30.08 -23.96
CA LYS A 729 -5.10 29.14 -24.90
C LYS A 729 -4.10 28.08 -25.36
N SER A 730 -4.58 26.85 -25.51
CA SER A 730 -3.74 25.72 -25.91
C SER A 730 -3.30 25.79 -27.38
N THR A 731 -2.21 25.11 -27.73
CA THR A 731 -1.75 24.91 -29.11
C THR A 731 -2.86 24.32 -30.00
N ALA A 732 -3.66 23.40 -29.45
CA ALA A 732 -4.81 22.81 -30.14
C ALA A 732 -5.90 23.85 -30.50
N PHE A 733 -6.14 24.85 -29.63
CA PHE A 733 -7.09 25.92 -29.91
C PHE A 733 -6.68 26.70 -31.16
N TYR A 734 -5.43 27.17 -31.22
CA TYR A 734 -4.93 27.96 -32.36
C TYR A 734 -4.85 27.14 -33.65
N ASN A 735 -4.48 25.85 -33.57
CA ASN A 735 -4.50 24.96 -34.72
C ASN A 735 -5.92 24.79 -35.29
N ASN A 736 -6.91 24.55 -34.44
CA ASN A 736 -8.29 24.41 -34.87
C ASN A 736 -8.85 25.72 -35.43
N PHE A 737 -8.55 26.86 -34.79
CA PHE A 737 -8.97 28.17 -35.29
C PHE A 737 -8.37 28.46 -36.67
N LYS A 738 -7.08 28.17 -36.86
CA LYS A 738 -6.40 28.27 -38.15
C LYS A 738 -7.07 27.41 -39.22
N ILE A 739 -7.47 26.18 -38.89
CA ILE A 739 -8.20 25.29 -39.81
C ILE A 739 -9.53 25.94 -40.24
N VAL A 740 -10.30 26.49 -39.30
CA VAL A 740 -11.56 27.18 -39.60
C VAL A 740 -11.33 28.38 -40.52
N CYS A 741 -10.35 29.24 -40.22
CA CYS A 741 -10.01 30.39 -41.06
C CYS A 741 -9.64 29.97 -42.49
N LYS A 742 -8.84 28.91 -42.65
CA LYS A 742 -8.49 28.37 -43.97
C LYS A 742 -9.72 27.89 -44.74
N LYS A 743 -10.63 27.15 -44.07
CA LYS A 743 -11.87 26.68 -44.71
C LYS A 743 -12.77 27.82 -45.16
N LEU A 744 -12.86 28.89 -44.36
CA LEU A 744 -13.61 30.08 -44.74
C LEU A 744 -12.94 30.87 -45.86
N LEU A 745 -11.62 31.03 -45.81
CA LEU A 745 -10.82 31.71 -46.84
C LEU A 745 -11.01 31.06 -48.23
N ASP A 746 -10.97 29.72 -48.29
CA ASP A 746 -11.19 28.96 -49.54
C ASP A 746 -12.59 29.22 -50.15
N SER A 747 -13.57 29.59 -49.31
CA SER A 747 -14.97 29.81 -49.71
C SER A 747 -15.37 31.28 -49.85
N ALA A 748 -14.52 32.22 -49.42
CA ALA A 748 -14.86 33.63 -49.34
C ALA A 748 -14.85 34.30 -50.72
N SER A 749 -15.92 35.05 -51.04
CA SER A 749 -16.04 35.86 -52.25
C SER A 749 -15.85 37.37 -52.00
N ILE A 750 -15.90 37.78 -50.73
CA ILE A 750 -15.79 39.18 -50.30
C ILE A 750 -14.35 39.46 -49.87
N GLU A 751 -13.71 40.46 -50.48
CA GLU A 751 -12.30 40.78 -50.23
C GLU A 751 -12.02 41.12 -48.76
N GLY A 752 -12.92 41.84 -48.10
CA GLY A 752 -12.79 42.18 -46.67
C GLY A 752 -12.79 40.95 -45.76
N GLU A 753 -13.61 39.93 -46.06
CA GLU A 753 -13.62 38.67 -45.30
C GLU A 753 -12.31 37.89 -45.50
N LYS A 754 -11.79 37.86 -46.74
CA LYS A 754 -10.51 37.19 -47.04
C LYS A 754 -9.36 37.78 -46.23
N ILE A 755 -9.26 39.11 -46.21
CA ILE A 755 -8.23 39.83 -45.44
C ILE A 755 -8.34 39.45 -43.96
N GLU A 756 -9.56 39.49 -43.39
CA GLU A 756 -9.78 39.14 -41.98
C GLU A 756 -9.36 37.70 -41.65
N TYR A 757 -9.75 36.71 -42.46
CA TYR A 757 -9.37 35.32 -42.22
C TYR A 757 -7.86 35.13 -42.31
N GLN A 758 -7.20 35.82 -43.24
CA GLN A 758 -5.76 35.74 -43.44
C GLN A 758 -4.98 36.36 -42.27
N GLU A 759 -5.42 37.52 -41.76
CA GLU A 759 -4.87 38.11 -40.54
C GLU A 759 -4.97 37.18 -39.33
N TRP A 760 -6.09 36.47 -39.18
CA TRP A 760 -6.26 35.51 -38.08
C TRP A 760 -5.40 34.26 -38.23
N ILE A 761 -5.15 33.80 -39.46
CA ILE A 761 -4.18 32.73 -39.71
C ILE A 761 -2.79 33.15 -39.23
N GLU A 762 -2.34 34.35 -39.59
CA GLU A 762 -1.05 34.88 -39.17
C GLU A 762 -0.94 35.06 -37.65
N LYS A 763 -2.01 35.58 -37.01
CA LYS A 763 -2.08 35.69 -35.55
C LYS A 763 -1.97 34.32 -34.86
N CYS A 764 -2.66 33.31 -35.39
CA CYS A 764 -2.54 31.95 -34.87
C CYS A 764 -1.11 31.42 -35.02
N ASP A 765 -0.47 31.65 -36.16
CA ASP A 765 0.91 31.20 -36.42
C ASP A 765 1.92 31.87 -35.49
N GLN A 766 1.80 33.18 -35.23
CA GLN A 766 2.62 33.86 -34.23
C GLN A 766 2.45 33.28 -32.83
N LYS A 767 1.21 32.97 -32.42
CA LYS A 767 0.94 32.36 -31.12
C LYS A 767 1.47 30.94 -31.00
N LEU A 768 1.41 30.15 -32.08
CA LEU A 768 1.95 28.80 -32.11
C LEU A 768 3.48 28.79 -32.01
N ILE A 769 4.17 29.78 -32.60
CA ILE A 769 5.62 29.94 -32.48
C ILE A 769 6.01 30.27 -31.04
N ASN A 770 5.34 31.25 -30.43
CA ASN A 770 5.65 31.70 -29.07
C ASN A 770 5.31 30.67 -27.97
N ASN A 771 4.43 29.70 -28.26
CA ASN A 771 4.09 28.62 -27.33
C ASN A 771 5.04 27.41 -27.44
N ASN A 772 5.87 27.33 -28.48
CA ASN A 772 6.84 26.25 -28.71
C ASN A 772 8.29 26.68 -28.39
N SER A 773 8.49 27.94 -28.00
CA SER A 773 9.75 28.53 -27.53
C SER A 773 9.72 28.73 -26.03
#